data_AF-A0A094HP81-F1
#
_entry.id   AF-A0A094HP81-F1
#
_cell.length_a   1.000
_cell.length_b   1.000
_cell.length_c   1.000
_cell.angle_alpha   90.00
_cell.angle_beta   90.00
_cell.angle_gamma   90.00
#
_symmetry.space_group_name_H-M   'P 1'
#
loop_
_entity.id
_entity.type
_entity.pdbx_description
1 polymer ?
#
loop_
_entity_poly.entity_id
_entity_poly.type
_entity_poly.pdbx_seq_one_letter_code
_entity_poly.pdbx_strand_id
1 'polypeptide(L)'
;MEHATFTKYGGEPNPLDNTGLCLLSLDGGGVRGLSTLYILKSIMDRLNYERKDSNRPLVRPCEIFDLIGGTGTGGLIAILLGRLEMDADQCIAAYSDLAAEVFGEKRSTFPVTIKRNVKAQFDSAKLESSIRKVVEQTGSAGTDLLNDGTEHSCRTFVCTADRHTKGIVRLRSYTLPDEPDIPATICQAALATSATTTFFDPAAIGNRSFADGGLANNPVNEVEEEASNIWCSETGDLKPLVKCFISIGPGTPNINAFEKNMLKTLVDIATETERTQRNFISRWAKQSDENRYFRFNIDQGLQSIGLDEYEKQGQMEAATELYLTHAAQKFRVRGCIQNLSLKQGAAATNLFYLISEYNLRKAQHFSVAGYTTTSNAFGYDGSGYHIDSVLDRGAFGVVTQVHHRASPKTAYARKQLPLTKVKVEKVQEEVELIRQASHRHVVEVIDEYQDREWYYIVMKPLADRNLESFLRECMGIRMTNSTSWNQFGEMRRNLFQWMGCLAVTIKYLHDNNIRHRDIKPQNILVHGGNILLTDFGTSFTFDGSTVLTYTSTRGTEIYQPPEANDNTRYGRRGDIFSLGCVFFEMAEAASRPLLKAPLPQVTGTYASCASVAEFRDRLSSSGEEHLLLMKRLPEEFRFNNLLPALLSIVTQMMDPDPDKRCDAGSLVLRTAEAFSVHGFVGTGCCELVTVSPPHT
;
A
#
# COMPACT_ATOMS: atom_id res chain seq x y z
N MET A 1 4.90 45.17 -9.64
CA MET A 1 4.23 45.05 -8.34
C MET A 1 3.68 43.65 -8.28
N GLU A 2 4.38 42.76 -7.58
CA GLU A 2 4.02 41.36 -7.44
C GLU A 2 2.84 41.23 -6.48
N HIS A 3 1.74 40.64 -6.96
CA HIS A 3 0.62 40.24 -6.12
C HIS A 3 0.99 38.94 -5.42
N ALA A 4 1.54 39.05 -4.21
CA ALA A 4 1.62 37.94 -3.26
C ALA A 4 0.18 37.54 -2.87
N THR A 5 -0.23 36.36 -3.29
CA THR A 5 -1.46 35.71 -2.82
C THR A 5 -1.26 35.26 -1.38
N PHE A 6 -1.64 36.12 -0.43
CA PHE A 6 -1.78 35.75 0.97
C PHE A 6 -2.82 34.63 1.12
N THR A 7 -2.39 33.44 1.50
CA THR A 7 -3.27 32.39 2.02
C THR A 7 -3.72 32.76 3.42
N LYS A 8 -5.01 32.53 3.71
CA LYS A 8 -5.74 33.07 4.87
C LYS A 8 -5.34 32.49 6.25
N TYR A 9 -4.24 31.74 6.33
CA TYR A 9 -3.61 31.24 7.56
C TYR A 9 -2.11 31.20 7.32
N GLY A 10 -1.34 32.06 8.00
CA GLY A 10 0.09 32.33 7.75
C GLY A 10 1.04 31.17 8.04
N GLY A 11 0.96 30.09 7.26
CA GLY A 11 1.99 29.06 7.16
C GLY A 11 2.81 29.24 5.89
N GLU A 12 4.12 28.97 5.96
CA GLU A 12 4.99 28.92 4.77
C GLU A 12 4.44 27.91 3.74
N PRO A 13 4.55 28.17 2.42
CA PRO A 13 4.12 27.23 1.39
C PRO A 13 4.85 25.89 1.51
N ASN A 14 4.12 24.78 1.43
CA ASN A 14 4.73 23.45 1.45
C ASN A 14 5.64 23.28 0.21
N PRO A 15 6.95 23.04 0.35
CA PRO A 15 7.85 22.88 -0.79
C PRO A 15 7.44 21.71 -1.70
N LEU A 16 6.76 20.70 -1.14
CA LEU A 16 6.19 19.59 -1.90
C LEU A 16 5.19 20.06 -2.96
N ASP A 17 4.44 21.13 -2.70
CA ASP A 17 3.36 21.56 -3.58
C ASP A 17 3.88 22.18 -4.89
N ASN A 18 5.05 22.82 -4.86
CA ASN A 18 5.64 23.46 -6.04
C ASN A 18 6.75 22.63 -6.68
N THR A 19 7.52 21.90 -5.86
CA THR A 19 8.78 21.25 -6.27
C THR A 19 8.82 19.74 -6.02
N GLY A 20 7.76 19.15 -5.48
CA GLY A 20 7.68 17.71 -5.25
C GLY A 20 7.69 16.87 -6.52
N LEU A 21 7.97 15.57 -6.36
CA LEU A 21 8.12 14.63 -7.47
C LEU A 21 6.77 14.29 -8.10
N CYS A 22 6.74 14.37 -9.43
CA CYS A 22 5.65 13.92 -10.26
C CYS A 22 6.09 12.71 -11.08
N LEU A 23 5.44 11.56 -10.86
CA LEU A 23 5.81 10.27 -11.45
C LEU A 23 4.68 9.76 -12.36
N LEU A 24 5.03 9.17 -13.50
CA LEU A 24 4.08 8.57 -14.44
C LEU A 24 4.47 7.12 -14.76
N SER A 25 3.55 6.19 -14.52
CA SER A 25 3.65 4.77 -14.87
C SER A 25 2.66 4.41 -15.97
N LEU A 26 3.15 3.82 -17.05
CA LEU A 26 2.35 3.49 -18.23
C LEU A 26 2.36 1.99 -18.51
N ASP A 27 1.18 1.38 -18.42
CA ASP A 27 1.00 -0.05 -18.64
C ASP A 27 1.13 -0.47 -20.12
N GLY A 28 1.50 -1.73 -20.34
CA GLY A 28 1.49 -2.36 -21.66
C GLY A 28 0.10 -2.85 -22.08
N GLY A 29 -0.32 -2.58 -23.31
CA GLY A 29 -1.69 -2.88 -23.74
C GLY A 29 -1.98 -2.94 -25.25
N GLY A 30 -0.99 -3.06 -26.12
CA GLY A 30 -1.21 -3.06 -27.58
C GLY A 30 -1.88 -1.78 -28.06
N VAL A 31 -2.71 -1.83 -29.11
CA VAL A 31 -3.45 -0.66 -29.64
C VAL A 31 -4.30 0.06 -28.59
N ARG A 32 -4.70 -0.62 -27.51
CA ARG A 32 -5.41 0.00 -26.38
C ARG A 32 -4.58 1.02 -25.61
N GLY A 33 -3.27 1.13 -25.89
CA GLY A 33 -2.44 2.26 -25.49
C GLY A 33 -2.99 3.62 -25.95
N LEU A 34 -3.83 3.68 -26.98
CA LEU A 34 -4.56 4.90 -27.33
C LEU A 34 -5.47 5.38 -26.20
N SER A 35 -6.11 4.47 -25.45
CA SER A 35 -6.91 4.84 -24.29
C SER A 35 -6.07 5.47 -23.17
N THR A 36 -4.86 4.96 -22.94
CA THR A 36 -3.86 5.54 -22.03
C THR A 36 -3.55 6.99 -22.43
N LEU A 37 -3.34 7.23 -23.73
CA LEU A 37 -3.06 8.56 -24.27
C LEU A 37 -4.27 9.50 -24.17
N TYR A 38 -5.48 9.02 -24.43
CA TYR A 38 -6.70 9.83 -24.27
C TYR A 38 -6.95 10.23 -22.80
N ILE A 39 -6.66 9.34 -21.84
CA ILE A 39 -6.68 9.67 -20.41
C ILE A 39 -5.66 10.78 -20.12
N LEU A 40 -4.42 10.61 -20.56
CA LEU A 40 -3.38 11.60 -20.32
C LEU A 40 -3.68 12.94 -20.99
N LYS A 41 -4.18 12.94 -22.23
CA LYS A 41 -4.63 14.14 -22.94
C LYS A 41 -5.69 14.89 -22.15
N SER A 42 -6.73 14.19 -21.68
CA SER A 42 -7.78 14.80 -20.86
C SER A 42 -7.24 15.42 -19.57
N ILE A 43 -6.24 14.78 -18.94
CA ILE A 43 -5.55 15.33 -17.75
C ILE A 43 -4.76 16.60 -18.14
N MET A 44 -3.93 16.52 -19.17
CA MET A 44 -3.06 17.62 -19.60
C MET A 44 -3.86 18.82 -20.12
N ASP A 45 -4.94 18.61 -20.88
CA ASP A 45 -5.81 19.68 -21.38
C ASP A 45 -6.49 20.43 -20.24
N ARG A 46 -7.02 19.70 -19.25
CA ARG A 46 -7.67 20.31 -18.07
C ARG A 46 -6.65 21.03 -17.18
N LEU A 47 -5.46 20.47 -17.01
CA LEU A 47 -4.36 21.13 -16.32
C LEU A 47 -3.96 22.43 -17.02
N ASN A 48 -3.75 22.38 -18.33
CA ASN A 48 -3.37 23.53 -19.12
C ASN A 48 -4.48 24.59 -19.18
N TYR A 49 -5.75 24.19 -19.13
CA TYR A 49 -6.87 25.10 -18.95
C TYR A 49 -6.80 25.85 -17.60
N GLU A 50 -6.63 25.13 -16.48
CA GLU A 50 -6.50 25.76 -15.15
C GLU A 50 -5.26 26.66 -15.05
N ARG A 51 -4.14 26.24 -15.67
CA ARG A 51 -2.91 27.05 -15.73
C ARG A 51 -3.14 28.33 -16.52
N LYS A 52 -3.82 28.25 -17.67
CA LYS A 52 -4.17 29.42 -18.47
C LYS A 52 -5.08 30.39 -17.72
N ASP A 53 -6.11 29.88 -17.03
CA ASP A 53 -7.01 30.69 -16.19
C ASP A 53 -6.25 31.40 -15.06
N SER A 54 -5.17 30.76 -14.57
CA SER A 54 -4.27 31.29 -13.54
C SER A 54 -3.06 32.07 -14.09
N ASN A 55 -3.04 32.45 -15.38
CA ASN A 55 -1.91 33.13 -16.05
C ASN A 55 -0.54 32.41 -15.90
N ARG A 56 -0.55 31.08 -15.95
CA ARG A 56 0.65 30.23 -15.97
C ARG A 56 0.91 29.68 -17.38
N PRO A 57 2.18 29.43 -17.75
CA PRO A 57 2.50 28.83 -19.03
C PRO A 57 1.91 27.43 -19.15
N LEU A 58 1.51 27.08 -20.38
CA LEU A 58 1.15 25.71 -20.74
C LEU A 58 2.37 24.82 -20.60
N VAL A 59 2.13 23.55 -20.30
CA VAL A 59 3.17 22.56 -20.03
C VAL A 59 2.91 21.27 -20.80
N ARG A 60 4.01 20.63 -21.22
CA ARG A 60 4.05 19.29 -21.77
C ARG A 60 4.22 18.24 -20.68
N PRO A 61 3.97 16.96 -20.97
CA PRO A 61 4.18 15.89 -20.00
C PRO A 61 5.60 15.84 -19.42
N CYS A 62 6.65 16.01 -20.24
CA CYS A 62 8.05 16.03 -19.80
C CYS A 62 8.43 17.24 -18.90
N GLU A 63 7.59 18.28 -18.85
CA GLU A 63 7.80 19.44 -17.99
C GLU A 63 7.07 19.29 -16.65
N ILE A 64 6.12 18.37 -16.57
CA ILE A 64 5.35 18.06 -15.37
C ILE A 64 5.89 16.84 -14.64
N PHE A 65 6.19 15.75 -15.35
CA PHE A 65 6.65 14.50 -14.76
C PHE A 65 8.18 14.46 -14.72
N ASP A 66 8.71 14.26 -13.51
CA ASP A 66 10.15 14.11 -13.26
C ASP A 66 10.66 12.72 -13.69
N LEU A 67 9.76 11.71 -13.68
CA LEU A 67 10.03 10.36 -14.15
C LEU A 67 8.82 9.80 -14.91
N ILE A 68 9.07 9.28 -16.11
CA ILE A 68 8.10 8.51 -16.89
C ILE A 68 8.66 7.12 -17.16
N GLY A 69 7.97 6.09 -16.68
CA GLY A 69 8.33 4.68 -16.91
C GLY A 69 7.20 3.91 -17.58
N GLY A 70 7.56 2.96 -18.43
CA GLY A 70 6.57 2.16 -19.15
C GLY A 70 7.04 0.75 -19.53
N THR A 71 6.10 -0.13 -19.83
CA THR A 71 6.34 -1.47 -20.37
C THR A 71 5.48 -1.72 -21.61
N GLY A 72 5.93 -2.54 -22.55
CA GLY A 72 5.19 -2.79 -23.78
C GLY A 72 4.91 -1.50 -24.56
N THR A 73 3.66 -1.32 -24.98
CA THR A 73 3.21 -0.07 -25.61
C THR A 73 3.26 1.14 -24.69
N GLY A 74 3.13 0.95 -23.38
CA GLY A 74 3.36 2.01 -22.39
C GLY A 74 4.81 2.49 -22.36
N GLY A 75 5.78 1.60 -22.64
CA GLY A 75 7.19 1.94 -22.80
C GLY A 75 7.46 2.78 -24.05
N LEU A 76 6.81 2.44 -25.17
CA LEU A 76 6.86 3.27 -26.38
C LEU A 76 6.30 4.67 -26.10
N ILE A 77 5.14 4.76 -25.45
CA ILE A 77 4.54 6.05 -25.06
C ILE A 77 5.48 6.83 -24.10
N ALA A 78 6.13 6.15 -23.15
CA ALA A 78 7.09 6.80 -22.26
C ALA A 78 8.23 7.48 -23.02
N ILE A 79 8.77 6.81 -24.05
CA ILE A 79 9.81 7.38 -24.93
C ILE A 79 9.29 8.61 -25.67
N LEU A 80 8.11 8.53 -26.28
CA LEU A 80 7.53 9.64 -27.05
C LEU A 80 7.29 10.88 -26.18
N LEU A 81 6.71 10.70 -24.99
CA LEU A 81 6.36 11.79 -24.09
C LEU A 81 7.57 12.37 -23.35
N GLY A 82 8.44 11.51 -22.85
CA GLY A 82 9.52 11.89 -21.95
C GLY A 82 10.81 12.21 -22.70
N ARG A 83 11.28 11.30 -23.55
CA ARG A 83 12.58 11.42 -24.23
C ARG A 83 12.51 12.24 -25.52
N LEU A 84 11.41 12.13 -26.26
CA LEU A 84 11.16 12.90 -27.48
C LEU A 84 10.28 14.14 -27.25
N GLU A 85 9.93 14.41 -25.98
CA GLU A 85 9.27 15.62 -25.51
C GLU A 85 7.97 16.01 -26.26
N MET A 86 7.26 15.00 -26.78
CA MET A 86 5.98 15.20 -27.45
C MET A 86 4.90 15.61 -26.45
N ASP A 87 4.00 16.49 -26.89
CA ASP A 87 2.73 16.67 -26.19
C ASP A 87 1.78 15.48 -26.43
N ALA A 88 0.64 15.47 -25.74
CA ALA A 88 -0.31 14.36 -25.81
C ALA A 88 -0.94 14.21 -27.20
N ASP A 89 -1.18 15.31 -27.93
CA ASP A 89 -1.79 15.28 -29.27
C ASP A 89 -0.81 14.74 -30.32
N GLN A 90 0.44 15.21 -30.27
CA GLN A 90 1.54 14.69 -31.10
C GLN A 90 1.76 13.21 -30.84
N CYS A 91 1.75 12.79 -29.57
CA CYS A 91 1.94 11.39 -29.20
C CYS A 91 0.77 10.51 -29.68
N ILE A 92 -0.47 10.99 -29.63
CA ILE A 92 -1.64 10.28 -30.19
C ILE A 92 -1.48 10.10 -31.70
N ALA A 93 -1.14 11.17 -32.42
CA ALA A 93 -0.95 11.11 -33.87
C ALA A 93 0.15 10.11 -34.25
N ALA A 94 1.33 10.22 -33.63
CA ALA A 94 2.46 9.34 -33.89
C ALA A 94 2.15 7.87 -33.55
N TYR A 95 1.44 7.63 -32.44
CA TYR A 95 1.06 6.28 -32.02
C TYR A 95 -0.03 5.68 -32.93
N SER A 96 -1.01 6.48 -33.37
CA SER A 96 -2.04 6.06 -34.35
C SER A 96 -1.41 5.66 -35.68
N ASP A 97 -0.49 6.47 -36.20
CA ASP A 97 0.22 6.19 -37.45
C ASP A 97 1.05 4.90 -37.34
N LEU A 98 1.79 4.74 -36.24
CA LEU A 98 2.56 3.54 -35.96
C LEU A 98 1.66 2.31 -35.84
N ALA A 99 0.54 2.42 -35.12
CA ALA A 99 -0.41 1.33 -34.99
C ALA A 99 -1.00 0.92 -36.35
N ALA A 100 -1.34 1.87 -37.22
CA ALA A 100 -1.85 1.59 -38.56
C ALA A 100 -0.79 0.90 -39.45
N GLU A 101 0.45 1.39 -39.46
CA GLU A 101 1.55 0.82 -40.26
C GLU A 101 1.93 -0.60 -39.78
N VAL A 102 1.89 -0.85 -38.47
CA VAL A 102 2.33 -2.10 -37.85
C VAL A 102 1.25 -3.17 -37.84
N PHE A 103 0.00 -2.81 -37.55
CA PHE A 103 -1.11 -3.76 -37.41
C PHE A 103 -1.96 -3.89 -38.69
N GLY A 104 -1.75 -3.04 -39.71
CA GLY A 104 -2.49 -3.07 -40.99
C GLY A 104 -2.22 -4.29 -41.87
N GLU A 105 -1.07 -4.96 -41.76
CA GLU A 105 -0.73 -6.16 -42.56
C GLU A 105 -0.09 -7.26 -41.70
N LYS A 106 -0.83 -8.33 -41.43
CA LYS A 106 -0.35 -9.50 -40.66
C LYS A 106 0.58 -10.39 -41.50
N ARG A 107 1.71 -10.82 -40.94
CA ARG A 107 2.65 -11.76 -41.60
C ARG A 107 2.12 -13.20 -41.65
N SER A 108 1.23 -13.59 -40.72
CA SER A 108 0.62 -14.94 -40.67
C SER A 108 -0.75 -14.91 -39.99
N THR A 109 -1.73 -15.63 -40.53
CA THR A 109 -3.08 -15.83 -39.96
C THR A 109 -3.18 -17.03 -39.02
N PHE A 110 -2.17 -17.91 -38.97
CA PHE A 110 -2.15 -19.10 -38.11
C PHE A 110 -0.88 -19.09 -37.21
N PRO A 111 -1.02 -18.98 -35.87
CA PRO A 111 0.12 -18.86 -34.96
C PRO A 111 0.77 -20.21 -34.56
N VAL A 112 0.54 -21.31 -35.29
CA VAL A 112 1.09 -22.63 -34.93
C VAL A 112 1.63 -23.37 -36.14
N THR A 113 2.87 -23.85 -36.06
CA THR A 113 3.33 -24.97 -36.88
C THR A 113 4.06 -25.99 -36.02
N ILE A 114 3.95 -27.24 -36.44
CA ILE A 114 4.38 -28.50 -35.81
C ILE A 114 5.90 -28.51 -35.64
N LYS A 115 6.41 -27.78 -34.64
CA LYS A 115 7.73 -27.85 -33.98
C LYS A 115 7.98 -26.52 -33.24
N ARG A 116 7.69 -26.48 -31.94
CA ARG A 116 8.19 -25.63 -30.82
C ARG A 116 8.87 -24.25 -31.06
N ASN A 117 8.76 -23.60 -32.21
CA ASN A 117 9.25 -22.25 -32.50
C ASN A 117 8.04 -21.39 -32.91
N VAL A 118 7.63 -20.50 -32.01
CA VAL A 118 6.58 -19.50 -32.28
C VAL A 118 7.18 -18.46 -33.25
N LYS A 119 6.55 -18.24 -34.40
CA LYS A 119 6.88 -17.15 -35.33
C LYS A 119 6.16 -15.86 -34.91
N ALA A 120 6.84 -14.72 -35.01
CA ALA A 120 6.23 -13.41 -34.79
C ALA A 120 5.02 -13.18 -35.71
N GLN A 121 3.95 -12.62 -35.15
CA GLN A 121 2.70 -12.33 -35.86
C GLN A 121 2.80 -11.11 -36.79
N PHE A 122 3.66 -10.15 -36.43
CA PHE A 122 3.83 -8.87 -37.13
C PHE A 122 5.28 -8.68 -37.58
N ASP A 123 5.48 -7.69 -38.45
CA ASP A 123 6.77 -7.38 -39.06
C ASP A 123 7.61 -6.44 -38.16
N SER A 124 8.61 -7.00 -37.49
CA SER A 124 9.54 -6.24 -36.64
C SER A 124 10.33 -5.17 -37.41
N ALA A 125 10.61 -5.39 -38.70
CA ALA A 125 11.31 -4.41 -39.53
C ALA A 125 10.40 -3.23 -39.91
N LYS A 126 9.09 -3.49 -40.10
CA LYS A 126 8.11 -2.40 -40.24
C LYS A 126 8.01 -1.58 -38.95
N LEU A 127 7.89 -2.25 -37.79
CA LEU A 127 7.89 -1.56 -36.50
C LEU A 127 9.14 -0.71 -36.31
N GLU A 128 10.34 -1.25 -36.61
CA GLU A 128 11.58 -0.48 -36.55
C GLU A 128 11.54 0.75 -37.49
N SER A 129 11.10 0.57 -38.73
CA SER A 129 11.00 1.66 -39.71
C SER A 129 10.03 2.75 -39.25
N SER A 130 8.88 2.37 -38.70
CA SER A 130 7.87 3.31 -38.19
C SER A 130 8.40 4.08 -36.98
N ILE A 131 9.04 3.39 -36.03
CA ILE A 131 9.67 4.05 -34.86
C ILE A 131 10.76 5.01 -35.34
N ARG A 132 11.62 4.58 -36.26
CA ARG A 132 12.71 5.42 -36.81
C ARG A 132 12.18 6.69 -37.46
N LYS A 133 11.12 6.58 -38.25
CA LYS A 133 10.43 7.73 -38.88
C LYS A 133 9.91 8.72 -37.83
N VAL A 134 9.30 8.23 -36.75
CA VAL A 134 8.82 9.07 -35.64
C VAL A 134 9.98 9.78 -34.93
N VAL A 135 11.07 9.08 -34.64
CA VAL A 135 12.29 9.66 -34.05
C VAL A 135 12.85 10.77 -34.96
N GLU A 136 12.98 10.51 -36.26
CA GLU A 136 13.49 11.48 -37.24
C GLU A 136 12.60 12.72 -37.39
N GLN A 137 11.29 12.57 -37.26
CA GLN A 137 10.35 13.70 -37.28
C GLN A 137 10.52 14.66 -36.08
N THR A 138 11.09 14.18 -34.97
CA THR A 138 11.39 15.02 -33.80
C THR A 138 12.73 15.73 -33.88
N GLY A 139 13.49 15.52 -34.96
CA GLY A 139 14.81 16.11 -35.17
C GLY A 139 15.98 15.28 -34.63
N SER A 140 15.70 14.13 -34.00
CA SER A 140 16.70 13.15 -33.56
C SER A 140 17.08 12.19 -34.69
N ALA A 141 18.32 11.70 -34.72
CA ALA A 141 18.70 10.64 -35.65
C ALA A 141 18.23 9.28 -35.13
N GLY A 142 17.89 8.35 -36.02
CA GLY A 142 17.54 6.97 -35.63
C GLY A 142 18.70 6.17 -34.99
N THR A 143 19.89 6.75 -34.89
CA THR A 143 21.06 6.21 -34.20
C THR A 143 21.29 6.86 -32.84
N ASP A 144 20.49 7.86 -32.46
CA ASP A 144 20.65 8.55 -31.19
C ASP A 144 20.42 7.60 -30.03
N LEU A 145 21.27 7.75 -29.01
CA LEU A 145 21.19 6.96 -27.79
C LEU A 145 19.99 7.41 -26.96
N LEU A 146 19.35 6.43 -26.30
CA LEU A 146 18.32 6.71 -25.31
C LEU A 146 18.89 7.60 -24.20
N ASN A 147 20.06 7.22 -23.69
CA ASN A 147 20.92 8.05 -22.84
C ASN A 147 22.02 8.68 -23.69
N ASP A 148 21.86 9.95 -24.05
CA ASP A 148 22.85 10.72 -24.82
C ASP A 148 23.88 11.44 -23.93
N GLY A 149 23.84 11.18 -22.61
CA GLY A 149 24.71 11.82 -21.62
C GLY A 149 24.31 13.26 -21.29
N THR A 150 23.20 13.78 -21.84
CA THR A 150 22.66 15.09 -21.49
C THR A 150 21.57 14.97 -20.43
N GLU A 151 21.50 15.95 -19.54
CA GLU A 151 20.50 15.97 -18.47
C GLU A 151 19.19 16.56 -19.02
N HIS A 152 18.20 15.69 -19.19
CA HIS A 152 16.84 16.06 -19.60
C HIS A 152 15.96 16.38 -18.38
N SER A 153 14.95 17.25 -18.55
CA SER A 153 14.03 17.62 -17.45
C SER A 153 13.20 16.45 -16.95
N CYS A 154 12.88 15.51 -17.84
CA CYS A 154 12.15 14.28 -17.55
C CYS A 154 13.08 13.09 -17.74
N ARG A 155 13.22 12.29 -16.68
CA ARG A 155 13.89 10.99 -16.76
C ARG A 155 12.94 9.97 -17.34
N THR A 156 13.42 9.15 -18.26
CA THR A 156 12.59 8.14 -18.93
C THR A 156 13.26 6.79 -18.89
N PHE A 157 12.48 5.75 -18.61
CA PHE A 157 12.95 4.39 -18.75
C PHE A 157 11.86 3.47 -19.30
N VAL A 158 12.30 2.36 -19.89
CA VAL A 158 11.40 1.30 -20.36
C VAL A 158 11.78 -0.05 -19.76
N CYS A 159 10.79 -0.84 -19.41
CA CYS A 159 10.96 -2.21 -18.98
C CYS A 159 11.06 -3.15 -20.20
N THR A 160 12.00 -4.08 -20.14
CA THR A 160 12.12 -5.24 -21.02
C THR A 160 12.72 -6.40 -20.24
N ALA A 161 12.79 -7.60 -20.82
CA ALA A 161 13.35 -8.78 -20.16
C ALA A 161 14.52 -9.34 -20.98
N ASP A 162 15.60 -9.66 -20.29
CA ASP A 162 16.70 -10.38 -20.91
C ASP A 162 16.29 -11.83 -21.19
N ARG A 163 16.47 -12.31 -22.42
CA ARG A 163 15.99 -13.64 -22.80
C ARG A 163 16.73 -14.77 -22.09
N HIS A 164 17.95 -14.54 -21.63
CA HIS A 164 18.78 -15.52 -20.93
C HIS A 164 18.47 -15.54 -19.44
N THR A 165 18.45 -14.39 -18.77
CA THR A 165 18.24 -14.33 -17.31
C THR A 165 16.77 -14.31 -16.91
N LYS A 166 15.87 -13.95 -17.83
CA LYS A 166 14.43 -13.70 -17.57
C LYS A 166 14.15 -12.57 -16.58
N GLY A 167 15.17 -11.85 -16.13
CA GLY A 167 15.00 -10.71 -15.22
C GLY A 167 14.52 -9.47 -15.96
N ILE A 168 13.79 -8.61 -15.24
CA ILE A 168 13.47 -7.25 -15.69
C ILE A 168 14.77 -6.48 -15.90
N VAL A 169 14.84 -5.78 -17.02
CA VAL A 169 15.91 -4.86 -17.39
C VAL A 169 15.27 -3.52 -17.70
N ARG A 170 15.84 -2.45 -17.15
CA ARG A 170 15.39 -1.08 -17.38
C ARG A 170 16.38 -0.40 -18.32
N LEU A 171 15.91 0.00 -19.50
CA LEU A 171 16.70 0.83 -20.43
C LEU A 171 16.37 2.29 -20.13
N ARG A 172 17.39 3.10 -19.82
CA ARG A 172 17.22 4.42 -19.22
C ARG A 172 17.72 5.53 -20.13
N SER A 173 17.15 6.72 -20.00
CA SER A 173 17.67 7.97 -20.58
C SER A 173 18.62 8.73 -19.64
N TYR A 174 19.05 8.08 -18.56
CA TYR A 174 19.88 8.63 -17.50
C TYR A 174 20.74 7.53 -16.89
N THR A 175 21.81 7.93 -16.20
CA THR A 175 22.73 7.02 -15.52
C THR A 175 22.43 6.97 -14.02
N LEU A 176 22.63 5.80 -13.41
CA LEU A 176 22.65 5.61 -11.96
C LEU A 176 24.05 5.13 -11.54
N PRO A 177 24.63 5.61 -10.41
CA PRO A 177 25.99 5.28 -10.02
C PRO A 177 26.25 3.79 -9.81
N ASP A 178 25.28 3.08 -9.24
CA ASP A 178 25.42 1.68 -8.80
C ASP A 178 24.81 0.67 -9.78
N GLU A 179 24.31 1.12 -10.93
CA GLU A 179 23.68 0.25 -11.91
C GLU A 179 24.36 0.29 -13.28
N PRO A 180 24.48 -0.86 -13.96
CA PRO A 180 25.08 -0.91 -15.28
C PRO A 180 24.21 -0.21 -16.32
N ASP A 181 24.82 0.70 -17.09
CA ASP A 181 24.16 1.32 -18.23
C ASP A 181 24.24 0.42 -19.47
N ILE A 182 23.13 0.32 -20.20
CA ILE A 182 23.03 -0.44 -21.45
C ILE A 182 22.88 0.58 -22.58
N PRO A 183 23.89 0.73 -23.46
CA PRO A 183 23.91 1.76 -24.49
C PRO A 183 22.94 1.40 -25.64
N ALA A 184 21.65 1.59 -25.39
CA ALA A 184 20.58 1.37 -26.35
C ALA A 184 20.32 2.66 -27.14
N THR A 185 20.09 2.55 -28.45
CA THR A 185 19.45 3.63 -29.20
C THR A 185 17.97 3.78 -28.80
N ILE A 186 17.38 4.93 -29.10
CA ILE A 186 15.94 5.16 -28.89
C ILE A 186 15.12 4.07 -29.59
N CYS A 187 15.45 3.75 -30.85
CA CYS A 187 14.80 2.68 -31.61
C CYS A 187 14.99 1.31 -30.95
N GLN A 188 16.20 0.98 -30.49
CA GLN A 188 16.47 -0.30 -29.81
C GLN A 188 15.66 -0.46 -28.52
N ALA A 189 15.55 0.59 -27.72
CA ALA A 189 14.76 0.57 -26.50
C ALA A 189 13.26 0.40 -26.78
N ALA A 190 12.74 1.13 -27.76
CA ALA A 190 11.35 1.03 -28.21
C ALA A 190 11.02 -0.37 -28.76
N LEU A 191 11.92 -0.98 -29.53
CA LEU A 191 11.79 -2.35 -30.02
C LEU A 191 11.84 -3.36 -28.87
N ALA A 192 12.80 -3.21 -27.94
CA ALA A 192 12.98 -4.15 -26.83
C ALA A 192 11.78 -4.19 -25.88
N THR A 193 11.16 -3.04 -25.60
CA THR A 193 9.94 -3.01 -24.78
C THR A 193 8.72 -3.51 -25.55
N SER A 194 8.66 -3.31 -26.87
CA SER A 194 7.53 -3.77 -27.72
C SER A 194 7.59 -5.25 -28.11
N ALA A 195 8.71 -5.93 -27.88
CA ALA A 195 8.95 -7.32 -28.28
C ALA A 195 8.22 -8.35 -27.40
N THR A 196 6.90 -8.26 -27.29
CA THR A 196 6.06 -9.23 -26.55
C THR A 196 6.09 -10.60 -27.25
N THR A 197 6.25 -11.68 -26.48
CA THR A 197 6.69 -13.04 -26.90
C THR A 197 5.90 -13.81 -27.99
N THR A 198 4.94 -13.20 -28.66
CA THR A 198 4.24 -13.77 -29.82
C THR A 198 4.03 -12.78 -30.98
N PHE A 199 4.28 -11.49 -30.76
CA PHE A 199 3.92 -10.43 -31.71
C PHE A 199 5.09 -9.98 -32.58
N PHE A 200 6.26 -9.74 -31.97
CA PHE A 200 7.45 -9.23 -32.65
C PHE A 200 8.69 -10.06 -32.30
N ASP A 201 9.71 -9.96 -33.14
CA ASP A 201 11.00 -10.60 -32.92
C ASP A 201 11.75 -9.91 -31.76
N PRO A 202 12.57 -10.65 -30.98
CA PRO A 202 13.41 -10.09 -29.94
C PRO A 202 14.37 -9.02 -30.46
N ALA A 203 14.54 -7.94 -29.69
CA ALA A 203 15.51 -6.89 -30.02
C ALA A 203 16.93 -7.28 -29.56
N ALA A 204 17.94 -6.87 -30.33
CA ALA A 204 19.35 -7.06 -29.97
C ALA A 204 19.98 -5.73 -29.56
N ILE A 205 20.64 -5.70 -28.40
CA ILE A 205 21.42 -4.55 -27.93
C ILE A 205 22.78 -5.08 -27.48
N GLY A 206 23.82 -4.74 -28.24
CA GLY A 206 25.12 -5.41 -28.13
C GLY A 206 24.98 -6.92 -28.33
N ASN A 207 25.54 -7.69 -27.39
CA ASN A 207 25.51 -9.17 -27.42
C ASN A 207 24.28 -9.77 -26.71
N ARG A 208 23.35 -8.94 -26.24
CA ARG A 208 22.19 -9.37 -25.47
C ARG A 208 20.92 -9.31 -26.31
N SER A 209 19.99 -10.23 -26.03
CA SER A 209 18.69 -10.31 -26.70
C SER A 209 17.57 -10.09 -25.69
N PHE A 210 16.65 -9.18 -26.03
CA PHE A 210 15.61 -8.68 -25.16
C PHE A 210 14.23 -9.00 -25.75
N ALA A 211 13.32 -9.46 -24.91
CA ALA A 211 11.92 -9.70 -25.28
C ALA A 211 11.04 -9.66 -24.02
N ASP A 212 9.85 -9.10 -24.17
CA ASP A 212 8.86 -8.99 -23.10
C ASP A 212 8.08 -10.33 -22.96
N GLY A 213 8.67 -11.24 -22.17
CA GLY A 213 8.28 -12.64 -22.08
C GLY A 213 7.56 -13.06 -20.81
N GLY A 214 6.76 -12.15 -20.25
CA GLY A 214 6.03 -12.36 -18.99
C GLY A 214 6.41 -11.35 -17.92
N LEU A 215 6.69 -10.10 -18.31
CA LEU A 215 6.79 -9.02 -17.34
C LEU A 215 5.40 -8.57 -16.91
N ALA A 216 5.30 -8.07 -15.68
CA ALA A 216 4.09 -7.41 -15.22
C ALA A 216 3.75 -6.27 -16.18
N ASN A 217 2.54 -6.28 -16.74
CA ASN A 217 2.07 -5.25 -17.67
C ASN A 217 1.90 -3.87 -17.00
N ASN A 218 2.04 -3.79 -15.67
CA ASN A 218 1.96 -2.56 -14.89
C ASN A 218 3.32 -2.28 -14.21
N PRO A 219 4.12 -1.33 -14.72
CA PRO A 219 5.47 -1.06 -14.24
C PRO A 219 5.50 -0.14 -13.00
N VAL A 220 4.41 -0.06 -12.23
CA VAL A 220 4.28 0.90 -11.13
C VAL A 220 5.28 0.66 -9.99
N ASN A 221 5.67 -0.60 -9.72
CA ASN A 221 6.69 -0.89 -8.72
C ASN A 221 8.08 -0.45 -9.22
N GLU A 222 8.32 -0.61 -10.52
CA GLU A 222 9.56 -0.29 -11.20
C GLU A 222 9.75 1.23 -11.25
N VAL A 223 8.67 1.99 -11.45
CA VAL A 223 8.70 3.46 -11.34
C VAL A 223 8.96 3.92 -9.91
N GLU A 224 8.37 3.27 -8.90
CA GLU A 224 8.68 3.55 -7.49
C GLU A 224 10.14 3.24 -7.15
N GLU A 225 10.66 2.11 -7.61
CA GLU A 225 12.04 1.69 -7.35
C GLU A 225 13.04 2.62 -8.04
N GLU A 226 12.83 2.96 -9.32
CA GLU A 226 13.67 3.91 -10.04
C GLU A 226 13.68 5.28 -9.39
N ALA A 227 12.50 5.81 -9.02
CA ALA A 227 12.42 7.07 -8.33
C ALA A 227 13.14 7.01 -6.96
N SER A 228 13.07 5.87 -6.27
CA SER A 228 13.78 5.69 -5.01
C SER A 228 15.29 5.71 -5.21
N ASN A 229 15.79 5.01 -6.23
CA ASN A 229 17.22 4.97 -6.57
C ASN A 229 17.75 6.33 -7.03
N ILE A 230 16.91 7.15 -7.66
CA ILE A 230 17.28 8.49 -8.11
C ILE A 230 17.34 9.49 -6.95
N TRP A 231 16.26 9.60 -6.17
CA TRP A 231 16.06 10.74 -5.27
C TRP A 231 16.26 10.41 -3.79
N CYS A 232 16.31 9.14 -3.44
CA CYS A 232 16.47 8.71 -2.05
C CYS A 232 17.21 7.37 -1.93
N SER A 233 18.30 7.19 -2.67
CA SER A 233 19.09 5.95 -2.67
C SER A 233 19.60 5.55 -1.28
N GLU A 234 19.88 6.53 -0.41
CA GLU A 234 20.35 6.30 0.96
C GLU A 234 19.24 5.87 1.93
N THR A 235 18.01 6.38 1.76
CA THR A 235 16.92 6.20 2.74
C THR A 235 15.82 5.26 2.26
N GLY A 236 15.63 5.14 0.95
CA GLY A 236 14.52 4.42 0.32
C GLY A 236 13.13 5.04 0.56
N ASP A 237 13.03 6.17 1.27
CA ASP A 237 11.74 6.76 1.65
C ASP A 237 11.26 7.80 0.62
N LEU A 238 10.73 7.30 -0.49
CA LEU A 238 10.25 8.12 -1.61
C LEU A 238 8.94 8.86 -1.29
N LYS A 239 8.04 8.25 -0.52
CA LYS A 239 6.65 8.72 -0.32
C LYS A 239 6.50 10.16 0.19
N PRO A 240 7.36 10.67 1.08
CA PRO A 240 7.33 12.08 1.48
C PRO A 240 7.64 13.05 0.35
N LEU A 241 8.44 12.63 -0.65
CA LEU A 241 8.91 13.45 -1.75
C LEU A 241 7.91 13.52 -2.91
N VAL A 242 6.96 12.58 -2.98
CA VAL A 242 5.99 12.50 -4.07
C VAL A 242 4.85 13.48 -3.88
N LYS A 243 4.73 14.38 -4.86
CA LYS A 243 3.61 15.28 -5.05
C LYS A 243 2.46 14.57 -5.75
N CYS A 244 2.74 13.91 -6.86
CA CYS A 244 1.75 13.21 -7.68
C CYS A 244 2.35 11.98 -8.34
N PHE A 245 1.74 10.82 -8.18
CA PHE A 245 2.12 9.60 -8.89
C PHE A 245 0.89 9.07 -9.63
N ILE A 246 0.94 9.12 -10.95
CA ILE A 246 -0.13 8.65 -11.83
C ILE A 246 0.30 7.32 -12.44
N SER A 247 -0.58 6.32 -12.37
CA SER A 247 -0.47 5.06 -13.08
C SER A 247 -1.67 4.93 -14.02
N ILE A 248 -1.44 4.60 -15.29
CA ILE A 248 -2.49 4.53 -16.31
C ILE A 248 -2.47 3.15 -16.98
N GLY A 249 -3.61 2.46 -16.92
CA GLY A 249 -3.84 1.17 -17.56
C GLY A 249 -4.57 1.28 -18.91
N PRO A 250 -4.42 0.29 -19.81
CA PRO A 250 -5.00 0.28 -21.15
C PRO A 250 -6.45 -0.22 -21.19
N GLY A 251 -7.11 -0.36 -20.03
CA GLY A 251 -8.44 -0.94 -19.89
C GLY A 251 -8.48 -2.46 -19.65
N THR A 252 -9.61 -2.95 -19.16
CA THR A 252 -9.84 -4.38 -18.85
C THR A 252 -10.26 -5.18 -20.10
N PRO A 253 -9.63 -6.33 -20.39
CA PRO A 253 -10.06 -7.22 -21.48
C PRO A 253 -11.32 -8.05 -21.11
N ASN A 254 -12.10 -8.51 -22.11
CA ASN A 254 -13.20 -9.46 -21.88
C ASN A 254 -12.67 -10.86 -21.58
N ILE A 255 -13.11 -11.51 -20.51
CA ILE A 255 -12.72 -12.90 -20.18
C ILE A 255 -13.54 -13.91 -21.01
N ASN A 256 -14.77 -13.55 -21.44
CA ASN A 256 -15.72 -14.47 -22.08
C ASN A 256 -15.62 -14.52 -23.62
N ALA A 257 -14.88 -13.63 -24.27
CA ALA A 257 -14.84 -13.53 -25.75
C ALA A 257 -13.76 -14.39 -26.43
N PHE A 258 -13.05 -15.23 -25.66
CA PHE A 258 -11.72 -15.68 -26.05
C PHE A 258 -11.49 -17.20 -25.98
N GLU A 259 -12.55 -17.99 -26.01
CA GLU A 259 -12.46 -19.47 -26.02
C GLU A 259 -11.94 -20.10 -27.33
N LYS A 260 -11.33 -19.34 -28.26
CA LYS A 260 -10.77 -19.93 -29.49
C LYS A 260 -9.26 -19.65 -29.67
N ASN A 261 -8.48 -20.55 -29.08
CA ASN A 261 -7.15 -21.02 -29.51
C ASN A 261 -5.88 -20.17 -29.31
N MET A 262 -5.87 -19.08 -28.52
CA MET A 262 -4.61 -18.36 -28.16
C MET A 262 -4.60 -17.69 -26.75
N LEU A 263 -5.35 -18.18 -25.75
CA LEU A 263 -5.84 -17.30 -24.67
C LEU A 263 -5.61 -17.66 -23.19
N LYS A 264 -4.51 -18.35 -22.87
CA LYS A 264 -4.08 -18.44 -21.46
C LYS A 264 -3.24 -17.23 -21.02
N THR A 265 -2.27 -16.84 -21.85
CA THR A 265 -1.29 -15.80 -21.53
C THR A 265 -1.90 -14.41 -21.30
N LEU A 266 -2.89 -14.00 -22.09
CA LEU A 266 -3.52 -12.67 -21.94
C LEU A 266 -4.39 -12.55 -20.68
N VAL A 267 -5.04 -13.64 -20.27
CA VAL A 267 -5.82 -13.69 -19.03
C VAL A 267 -4.88 -13.65 -17.82
N ASP A 268 -3.77 -14.39 -17.87
CA ASP A 268 -2.74 -14.39 -16.83
C ASP A 268 -2.14 -12.97 -16.66
N ILE A 269 -1.84 -12.29 -17.77
CA ILE A 269 -1.33 -10.90 -17.79
C ILE A 269 -2.35 -9.92 -17.18
N ALA A 270 -3.62 -10.00 -17.55
CA ALA A 270 -4.65 -9.11 -17.00
C ALA A 270 -4.82 -9.32 -15.49
N THR A 271 -4.83 -10.58 -15.06
CA THR A 271 -4.93 -10.97 -13.65
C THR A 271 -3.72 -10.47 -12.84
N GLU A 272 -2.51 -10.59 -13.40
CA GLU A 272 -1.28 -10.09 -12.79
C GLU A 272 -1.26 -8.55 -12.69
N THR A 273 -1.72 -7.86 -13.73
CA THR A 273 -1.83 -6.39 -13.76
C THR A 273 -2.74 -5.89 -12.64
N GLU A 274 -3.92 -6.50 -12.47
CA GLU A 274 -4.85 -6.15 -11.40
C GLU A 274 -4.30 -6.48 -10.01
N ARG A 275 -3.60 -7.61 -9.87
CA ARG A 275 -2.94 -7.99 -8.62
C ARG A 275 -1.85 -6.98 -8.24
N THR A 276 -0.99 -6.63 -9.18
CA THR A 276 0.07 -5.63 -9.02
C THR A 276 -0.52 -4.30 -8.61
N GLN A 277 -1.57 -3.86 -9.29
CA GLN A 277 -2.25 -2.61 -8.99
C GLN A 277 -2.89 -2.57 -7.60
N ARG A 278 -3.57 -3.65 -7.21
CA ARG A 278 -4.21 -3.78 -5.88
C ARG A 278 -3.18 -3.74 -4.77
N ASN A 279 -2.07 -4.47 -4.94
CA ASN A 279 -0.97 -4.49 -3.99
C ASN A 279 -0.29 -3.12 -3.89
N PHE A 280 -0.08 -2.44 -5.02
CA PHE A 280 0.52 -1.10 -5.03
C PHE A 280 -0.36 -0.08 -4.32
N ILE A 281 -1.65 -0.01 -4.67
CA ILE A 281 -2.63 0.84 -3.97
C ILE A 281 -2.60 0.56 -2.48
N SER A 282 -2.51 -0.72 -2.08
CA SER A 282 -2.42 -1.15 -0.67
C SER A 282 -1.21 -0.52 0.05
N ARG A 283 -0.04 -0.50 -0.58
CA ARG A 283 1.18 0.13 -0.03
C ARG A 283 1.13 1.66 -0.05
N TRP A 284 0.40 2.26 -0.99
CA TRP A 284 0.29 3.72 -1.20
C TRP A 284 -1.03 4.32 -0.67
N ALA A 285 -1.63 3.73 0.37
CA ALA A 285 -2.92 4.15 0.98
C ALA A 285 -3.01 5.64 1.21
N LYS A 286 -2.08 6.11 2.04
CA LYS A 286 -2.03 7.47 2.55
C LYS A 286 -1.89 8.46 1.40
N GLN A 287 -1.00 8.17 0.46
CA GLN A 287 -0.81 9.00 -0.73
C GLN A 287 -2.06 9.00 -1.61
N SER A 288 -2.78 7.90 -1.72
CA SER A 288 -4.05 7.89 -2.46
C SER A 288 -5.13 8.73 -1.77
N ASP A 289 -5.26 8.61 -0.44
CA ASP A 289 -6.22 9.39 0.36
C ASP A 289 -5.91 10.89 0.37
N GLU A 290 -4.62 11.24 0.29
CA GLU A 290 -4.13 12.61 0.21
C GLU A 290 -4.12 13.17 -1.23
N ASN A 291 -4.74 12.47 -2.20
CA ASN A 291 -4.75 12.86 -3.62
C ASN A 291 -3.33 13.05 -4.21
N ARG A 292 -2.41 12.15 -3.86
CA ARG A 292 -1.01 12.10 -4.33
C ARG A 292 -0.69 10.85 -5.13
N TYR A 293 -1.53 9.83 -5.10
CA TYR A 293 -1.46 8.67 -5.99
C TYR A 293 -2.79 8.45 -6.72
N PHE A 294 -2.73 8.29 -8.04
CA PHE A 294 -3.88 8.11 -8.90
C PHE A 294 -3.68 6.90 -9.82
N ARG A 295 -4.67 6.01 -9.85
CA ARG A 295 -4.78 4.99 -10.89
C ARG A 295 -5.97 5.32 -11.78
N PHE A 296 -5.72 5.37 -13.07
CA PHE A 296 -6.74 5.43 -14.11
C PHE A 296 -6.69 4.15 -14.94
N ASN A 297 -7.83 3.47 -15.08
CA ASN A 297 -7.95 2.27 -15.90
C ASN A 297 -9.42 2.09 -16.24
N ILE A 298 -9.72 1.94 -17.54
CA ILE A 298 -11.09 1.84 -18.02
C ILE A 298 -11.63 0.44 -17.70
N ASP A 299 -12.71 0.39 -16.94
CA ASP A 299 -13.33 -0.84 -16.42
C ASP A 299 -14.40 -1.42 -17.34
N GLN A 300 -14.99 -0.58 -18.21
CA GLN A 300 -16.05 -0.97 -19.17
C GLN A 300 -15.87 -0.27 -20.52
N GLY A 301 -16.25 -0.94 -21.61
CA GLY A 301 -16.30 -0.39 -22.98
C GLY A 301 -15.14 -0.78 -23.89
N LEU A 302 -14.03 -1.31 -23.34
CA LEU A 302 -12.86 -1.74 -24.12
C LEU A 302 -12.72 -3.26 -24.23
N GLN A 303 -13.64 -4.03 -23.63
CA GLN A 303 -13.44 -5.46 -23.43
C GLN A 303 -13.43 -6.26 -24.75
N SER A 304 -14.16 -5.79 -25.77
CA SER A 304 -14.28 -6.40 -27.10
C SER A 304 -13.22 -5.94 -28.10
N ILE A 305 -12.29 -5.07 -27.69
CA ILE A 305 -11.23 -4.55 -28.56
C ILE A 305 -9.96 -5.38 -28.38
N GLY A 306 -9.55 -6.03 -29.47
CA GLY A 306 -8.30 -6.78 -29.57
C GLY A 306 -7.06 -5.88 -29.47
N LEU A 307 -5.90 -6.47 -29.19
CA LEU A 307 -4.63 -5.74 -29.03
C LEU A 307 -4.06 -5.18 -30.33
N ASP A 308 -4.64 -5.54 -31.47
CA ASP A 308 -4.22 -5.21 -32.83
C ASP A 308 -5.31 -4.50 -33.65
N GLU A 309 -6.49 -4.25 -33.08
CA GLU A 309 -7.64 -3.63 -33.77
C GLU A 309 -7.57 -2.09 -33.76
N TYR A 310 -6.53 -1.53 -34.40
CA TYR A 310 -6.28 -0.08 -34.45
C TYR A 310 -7.44 0.73 -35.06
N GLU A 311 -8.21 0.14 -35.99
CA GLU A 311 -9.38 0.75 -36.64
C GLU A 311 -10.50 1.16 -35.65
N LYS A 312 -10.50 0.60 -34.43
CA LYS A 312 -11.48 0.92 -33.38
C LYS A 312 -11.11 2.15 -32.54
N GLN A 313 -10.22 3.02 -33.04
CA GLN A 313 -9.79 4.24 -32.35
C GLN A 313 -10.95 5.10 -31.82
N GLY A 314 -11.97 5.37 -32.65
CA GLY A 314 -13.14 6.15 -32.23
C GLY A 314 -13.94 5.50 -31.09
N GLN A 315 -13.97 4.16 -31.01
CA GLN A 315 -14.62 3.46 -29.90
C GLN A 315 -13.79 3.58 -28.62
N MET A 316 -12.45 3.51 -28.73
CA MET A 316 -11.55 3.68 -27.58
C MET A 316 -11.64 5.09 -27.00
N GLU A 317 -11.73 6.10 -27.86
CA GLU A 317 -11.90 7.51 -27.48
C GLU A 317 -13.24 7.71 -26.74
N ALA A 318 -14.35 7.24 -27.33
CA ALA A 318 -15.67 7.36 -26.72
C ALA A 318 -15.77 6.63 -25.36
N ALA A 319 -15.21 5.43 -25.25
CA ALA A 319 -15.17 4.69 -23.98
C ALA A 319 -14.34 5.43 -22.92
N THR A 320 -13.22 6.03 -23.32
CA THR A 320 -12.37 6.83 -22.44
C THR A 320 -13.10 8.08 -21.95
N GLU A 321 -13.81 8.78 -22.83
CA GLU A 321 -14.59 9.96 -22.46
C GLU A 321 -15.71 9.62 -21.46
N LEU A 322 -16.44 8.53 -21.70
CA LEU A 322 -17.47 8.03 -20.77
C LEU A 322 -16.87 7.68 -19.41
N TYR A 323 -15.71 7.01 -19.38
CA TYR A 323 -15.01 6.70 -18.13
C TYR A 323 -14.63 7.95 -17.35
N LEU A 324 -14.04 8.97 -18.00
CA LEU A 324 -13.55 10.18 -17.35
C LEU A 324 -14.66 11.15 -16.92
N THR A 325 -15.84 11.06 -17.54
CA THR A 325 -17.02 11.87 -17.20
C THR A 325 -17.94 11.20 -16.18
N HIS A 326 -17.77 9.90 -15.93
CA HIS A 326 -18.50 9.17 -14.90
C HIS A 326 -18.33 9.82 -13.51
N ALA A 327 -19.42 9.93 -12.75
CA ALA A 327 -19.46 10.68 -11.49
C ALA A 327 -18.38 10.24 -10.50
N ALA A 328 -18.11 8.94 -10.40
CA ALA A 328 -17.07 8.39 -9.53
C ALA A 328 -15.63 8.79 -9.94
N GLN A 329 -15.36 8.93 -11.25
CA GLN A 329 -14.02 9.28 -11.75
C GLN A 329 -13.80 10.77 -11.83
N LYS A 330 -14.88 11.56 -12.02
CA LYS A 330 -14.81 13.01 -12.14
C LYS A 330 -14.09 13.66 -10.94
N PHE A 331 -14.34 13.20 -9.72
CA PHE A 331 -13.67 13.70 -8.52
C PHE A 331 -12.18 13.34 -8.49
N ARG A 332 -11.83 12.13 -8.93
CA ARG A 332 -10.44 11.66 -9.01
C ARG A 332 -9.63 12.48 -10.01
N VAL A 333 -10.19 12.71 -11.21
CA VAL A 333 -9.57 13.58 -12.22
C VAL A 333 -9.40 14.99 -11.66
N ARG A 334 -10.43 15.58 -11.06
CA ARG A 334 -10.34 16.92 -10.46
C ARG A 334 -9.25 17.01 -9.38
N GLY A 335 -9.18 16.04 -8.47
CA GLY A 335 -8.13 15.99 -7.43
C GLY A 335 -6.73 15.90 -8.03
N CYS A 336 -6.58 15.14 -9.12
CA CYS A 336 -5.32 15.05 -9.86
C CYS A 336 -4.91 16.38 -10.49
N ILE A 337 -5.83 17.07 -11.18
CA ILE A 337 -5.56 18.39 -11.78
C ILE A 337 -5.18 19.41 -10.71
N GLN A 338 -5.96 19.49 -9.63
CA GLN A 338 -5.71 20.42 -8.54
C GLN A 338 -4.34 20.17 -7.91
N ASN A 339 -3.95 18.90 -7.72
CA ASN A 339 -2.63 18.55 -7.24
C ASN A 339 -1.55 19.06 -8.21
N LEU A 340 -1.65 18.76 -9.51
CA LEU A 340 -0.64 19.14 -10.51
C LEU A 340 -0.58 20.65 -10.77
N SER A 341 -1.66 21.40 -10.55
CA SER A 341 -1.79 22.82 -10.91
C SER A 341 -0.65 23.70 -10.41
N LEU A 342 -0.14 23.44 -9.19
CA LEU A 342 0.91 24.20 -8.52
C LEU A 342 2.35 23.80 -8.90
N LYS A 343 2.57 22.70 -9.63
CA LYS A 343 3.91 22.27 -10.04
C LYS A 343 4.54 23.34 -10.94
N GLN A 344 5.76 23.77 -10.58
CA GLN A 344 6.46 24.88 -11.24
C GLN A 344 7.55 24.44 -12.24
N GLY A 345 7.87 23.15 -12.30
CA GLY A 345 8.90 22.57 -13.19
C GLY A 345 9.57 21.36 -12.54
N ALA A 346 10.77 20.99 -12.99
CA ALA A 346 11.55 19.87 -12.45
C ALA A 346 11.73 19.93 -10.92
N ALA A 347 11.83 18.77 -10.29
CA ALA A 347 11.98 18.66 -8.85
C ALA A 347 13.28 19.32 -8.35
N ALA A 348 13.21 19.88 -7.14
CA ALA A 348 14.37 20.52 -6.53
C ALA A 348 15.49 19.50 -6.25
N THR A 349 16.73 19.85 -6.57
CA THR A 349 17.90 18.97 -6.35
C THR A 349 18.13 18.63 -4.87
N ASN A 350 17.67 19.47 -3.95
CA ASN A 350 17.73 19.28 -2.50
C ASN A 350 16.34 19.01 -1.88
N LEU A 351 15.39 18.46 -2.64
CA LEU A 351 13.99 18.29 -2.23
C LEU A 351 13.84 17.56 -0.90
N PHE A 352 14.64 16.51 -0.64
CA PHE A 352 14.64 15.78 0.63
C PHE A 352 14.95 16.71 1.82
N TYR A 353 15.96 17.56 1.68
CA TYR A 353 16.35 18.52 2.71
C TYR A 353 15.27 19.59 2.90
N LEU A 354 14.72 20.14 1.81
CA LEU A 354 13.65 21.15 1.87
C LEU A 354 12.41 20.62 2.58
N ILE A 355 11.99 19.39 2.27
CA ILE A 355 10.83 18.75 2.91
C ILE A 355 11.14 18.44 4.37
N SER A 356 12.35 17.97 4.68
CA SER A 356 12.78 17.71 6.06
C SER A 356 12.80 18.98 6.90
N GLU A 357 13.41 20.07 6.41
CA GLU A 357 13.40 21.38 7.04
C GLU A 357 11.99 21.93 7.20
N TYR A 358 11.14 21.85 6.15
CA TYR A 358 9.76 22.30 6.24
C TYR A 358 8.98 21.51 7.30
N ASN A 359 9.16 20.19 7.38
CA ASN A 359 8.51 19.38 8.41
C ASN A 359 9.03 19.73 9.81
N LEU A 360 10.33 20.00 9.97
CA LEU A 360 10.92 20.48 11.22
C LEU A 360 10.39 21.86 11.62
N ARG A 361 10.34 22.82 10.69
CA ARG A 361 9.82 24.18 10.91
C ARG A 361 8.33 24.17 11.15
N LYS A 362 7.57 23.31 10.47
CA LYS A 362 6.14 23.09 10.73
C LYS A 362 5.95 22.55 12.14
N ALA A 363 6.73 21.55 12.56
CA ALA A 363 6.70 21.06 13.94
C ALA A 363 7.05 22.16 14.96
N GLN A 364 7.92 23.11 14.62
CA GLN A 364 8.28 24.25 15.46
C GLN A 364 7.27 25.42 15.40
N HIS A 365 6.65 25.73 14.25
CA HIS A 365 5.65 26.80 14.13
C HIS A 365 4.32 26.41 14.78
N PHE A 366 3.99 25.11 14.78
CA PHE A 366 2.88 24.59 15.60
C PHE A 366 3.13 24.78 17.11
N SER A 367 4.37 25.05 17.55
CA SER A 367 4.65 25.43 18.95
C SER A 367 4.66 26.94 19.21
N VAL A 368 4.69 27.81 18.18
CA VAL A 368 4.90 29.28 18.34
C VAL A 368 3.77 30.15 17.76
N ALA A 369 3.03 29.73 16.73
CA ALA A 369 2.06 30.59 16.01
C ALA A 369 0.69 30.76 16.72
N GLY A 370 0.70 30.78 18.05
CA GLY A 370 -0.49 30.96 18.89
C GLY A 370 -0.31 31.98 20.00
N TYR A 371 0.66 32.89 19.97
CA TYR A 371 0.77 33.94 21.00
C TYR A 371 1.35 35.25 20.48
N THR A 372 0.51 36.29 20.48
CA THR A 372 0.96 37.64 20.86
C THR A 372 0.01 38.19 21.92
N THR A 373 0.56 38.32 23.14
CA THR A 373 0.18 39.19 24.28
C THR A 373 -1.28 39.14 24.74
N THR A 374 -1.65 38.63 25.93
CA THR A 374 -1.02 38.72 27.26
C THR A 374 -1.43 37.51 28.13
N SER A 375 -0.45 36.90 28.82
CA SER A 375 -0.58 36.01 29.99
C SER A 375 -1.74 34.98 30.01
N ASN A 376 -1.57 33.87 29.29
CA ASN A 376 -1.79 32.50 29.80
C ASN A 376 -1.42 31.49 28.68
N ALA A 377 -0.32 30.77 28.90
CA ALA A 377 0.26 29.80 27.98
C ALA A 377 -0.59 28.53 27.83
N PHE A 378 -0.44 27.84 26.69
CA PHE A 378 -1.19 26.70 26.13
C PHE A 378 -2.47 27.05 25.33
N GLY A 379 -2.39 26.92 24.00
CA GLY A 379 -3.50 27.16 23.06
C GLY A 379 -4.48 26.00 23.05
N TYR A 380 -5.52 26.10 23.88
CA TYR A 380 -6.60 25.11 24.00
C TYR A 380 -7.70 25.34 22.95
N ASP A 381 -8.33 24.27 22.46
CA ASP A 381 -9.54 24.34 21.63
C ASP A 381 -10.78 24.77 22.45
N GLY A 382 -11.92 24.90 21.77
CA GLY A 382 -13.19 25.31 22.40
C GLY A 382 -13.67 24.36 23.52
N SER A 383 -13.18 23.12 23.53
CA SER A 383 -13.45 22.11 24.55
C SER A 383 -12.36 22.06 25.63
N GLY A 384 -11.35 22.92 25.55
CA GLY A 384 -10.29 23.03 26.55
C GLY A 384 -9.14 22.04 26.35
N TYR A 385 -8.97 21.45 25.17
CA TYR A 385 -7.87 20.52 24.85
C TYR A 385 -6.79 21.17 23.98
N HIS A 386 -5.53 20.97 24.36
CA HIS A 386 -4.35 21.38 23.60
C HIS A 386 -3.76 20.16 22.90
N ILE A 387 -3.41 20.28 21.62
CA ILE A 387 -2.84 19.19 20.83
C ILE A 387 -1.32 19.26 20.92
N ASP A 388 -0.68 18.16 21.33
CA ASP A 388 0.78 18.08 21.40
C ASP A 388 1.36 17.48 20.11
N SER A 389 0.83 16.34 19.67
CA SER A 389 1.41 15.55 18.58
C SER A 389 0.36 14.64 17.92
N VAL A 390 0.66 14.17 16.71
CA VAL A 390 -0.12 13.14 16.03
C VAL A 390 0.52 11.79 16.35
N LEU A 391 -0.29 10.87 16.86
CA LEU A 391 0.12 9.52 17.27
C LEU A 391 -0.08 8.52 16.14
N ASP A 392 -1.22 8.61 15.46
CA ASP A 392 -1.56 7.68 14.37
C ASP A 392 -2.49 8.32 13.33
N ARG A 393 -2.45 7.80 12.10
CA ARG A 393 -3.30 8.19 10.97
C ARG A 393 -3.87 6.92 10.34
N GLY A 394 -5.09 6.57 10.71
CA GLY A 394 -5.82 5.40 10.20
C GLY A 394 -6.83 5.75 9.10
N ALA A 395 -7.46 4.72 8.54
CA ALA A 395 -8.46 4.86 7.47
C ALA A 395 -9.72 5.66 7.89
N PHE A 396 -10.02 5.71 9.20
CA PHE A 396 -11.23 6.33 9.73
C PHE A 396 -10.99 7.64 10.49
N GLY A 397 -9.74 8.02 10.75
CA GLY A 397 -9.45 9.21 11.54
C GLY A 397 -7.98 9.41 11.91
N VAL A 398 -7.72 10.54 12.58
CA VAL A 398 -6.40 10.89 13.11
C VAL A 398 -6.45 10.75 14.63
N VAL A 399 -5.44 10.10 15.22
CA VAL A 399 -5.29 10.02 16.67
C VAL A 399 -4.18 10.98 17.09
N THR A 400 -4.48 11.87 18.02
CA THR A 400 -3.54 12.90 18.52
C THR A 400 -3.34 12.80 20.02
N GLN A 401 -2.15 13.09 20.50
CA GLN A 401 -1.90 13.33 21.90
C GLN A 401 -2.43 14.72 22.29
N VAL A 402 -3.18 14.81 23.39
CA VAL A 402 -3.74 16.07 23.89
C VAL A 402 -3.64 16.20 25.40
N HIS A 403 -3.65 17.44 25.90
CA HIS A 403 -3.81 17.78 27.32
C HIS A 403 -5.03 18.66 27.54
N HIS A 404 -5.82 18.38 28.57
CA HIS A 404 -6.93 19.26 28.96
C HIS A 404 -6.46 20.37 29.90
N ARG A 405 -7.02 21.57 29.79
CA ARG A 405 -6.67 22.74 30.62
C ARG A 405 -6.84 22.49 32.13
N ALA A 406 -7.80 21.66 32.51
CA ALA A 406 -8.03 21.32 33.92
C ALA A 406 -7.09 20.22 34.44
N SER A 407 -6.41 19.50 33.54
CA SER A 407 -5.48 18.40 33.87
C SER A 407 -4.22 18.47 32.98
N PRO A 408 -3.44 19.58 33.05
CA PRO A 408 -2.34 19.85 32.12
C PRO A 408 -1.15 18.90 32.26
N LYS A 409 -1.12 18.04 33.28
CA LYS A 409 -0.08 17.02 33.50
C LYS A 409 -0.46 15.64 32.97
N THR A 410 -1.68 15.46 32.48
CA THR A 410 -2.19 14.18 32.02
C THR A 410 -2.38 14.23 30.51
N ALA A 411 -1.63 13.39 29.81
CA ALA A 411 -1.78 13.23 28.37
C ALA A 411 -2.91 12.23 28.06
N TYR A 412 -3.67 12.54 27.01
CA TYR A 412 -4.78 11.72 26.51
C TYR A 412 -4.58 11.41 25.03
N ALA A 413 -5.17 10.32 24.56
CA ALA A 413 -5.32 10.06 23.13
C ALA A 413 -6.67 10.63 22.66
N ARG A 414 -6.68 11.45 21.61
CA ARG A 414 -7.89 12.00 21.00
C ARG A 414 -8.04 11.49 19.58
N LYS A 415 -9.05 10.66 19.34
CA LYS A 415 -9.45 10.16 18.03
C LYS A 415 -10.37 11.19 17.36
N GLN A 416 -10.04 11.59 16.14
CA GLN A 416 -10.77 12.59 15.36
C GLN A 416 -11.41 11.91 14.14
N LEU A 417 -12.73 11.96 14.04
CA LEU A 417 -13.53 11.31 13.01
C LEU A 417 -14.24 12.39 12.17
N PRO A 418 -14.08 12.40 10.83
CA PRO A 418 -14.71 13.42 10.01
C PRO A 418 -16.22 13.19 9.94
N LEU A 419 -17.00 14.21 10.30
CA LEU A 419 -18.48 14.15 10.28
C LEU A 419 -19.04 13.85 8.89
N THR A 420 -18.27 14.11 7.83
CA THR A 420 -18.63 13.77 6.45
C THR A 420 -18.54 12.27 6.14
N LYS A 421 -17.85 11.46 6.96
CA LYS A 421 -17.62 10.03 6.73
C LYS A 421 -18.27 9.12 7.77
N VAL A 422 -18.78 9.67 8.87
CA VAL A 422 -19.33 8.88 9.98
C VAL A 422 -20.75 9.33 10.31
N LYS A 423 -21.57 8.38 10.78
CA LYS A 423 -22.89 8.69 11.37
C LYS A 423 -22.69 8.90 12.87
N VAL A 424 -23.03 10.08 13.38
CA VAL A 424 -22.79 10.47 14.77
C VAL A 424 -23.43 9.49 15.76
N GLU A 425 -24.63 9.00 15.47
CA GLU A 425 -25.36 8.05 16.32
C GLU A 425 -24.57 6.75 16.49
N LYS A 426 -23.86 6.31 15.45
CA LYS A 426 -23.03 5.10 15.50
C LYS A 426 -21.75 5.29 16.31
N VAL A 427 -21.16 6.48 16.22
CA VAL A 427 -19.99 6.82 17.05
C VAL A 427 -20.39 6.90 18.53
N GLN A 428 -21.57 7.45 18.83
CA GLN A 428 -22.10 7.49 20.19
C GLN A 428 -22.42 6.09 20.74
N GLU A 429 -22.98 5.20 19.92
CA GLU A 429 -23.16 3.78 20.28
C GLU A 429 -21.81 3.11 20.64
N GLU A 430 -20.74 3.38 19.88
CA GLU A 430 -19.39 2.88 20.16
C GLU A 430 -18.83 3.42 21.48
N VAL A 431 -18.93 4.73 21.71
CA VAL A 431 -18.48 5.37 22.95
C VAL A 431 -19.19 4.77 24.16
N GLU A 432 -20.50 4.54 24.06
CA GLU A 432 -21.29 3.96 25.14
C GLU A 432 -20.90 2.50 25.41
N LEU A 433 -20.63 1.71 24.37
CA LEU A 433 -20.10 0.34 24.54
C LEU A 433 -18.75 0.32 25.27
N ILE A 434 -17.84 1.25 24.94
CA ILE A 434 -16.54 1.35 25.61
C ILE A 434 -16.72 1.78 27.08
N ARG A 435 -17.63 2.73 27.36
CA ARG A 435 -17.96 3.15 28.73
C ARG A 435 -18.54 2.00 29.56
N GLN A 436 -19.31 1.10 28.95
CA GLN A 436 -19.84 -0.10 29.60
C GLN A 436 -18.76 -1.17 29.84
N ALA A 437 -17.71 -1.20 29.02
CA ALA A 437 -16.61 -2.15 29.11
C ALA A 437 -15.58 -1.77 30.21
N SER A 438 -16.01 -1.79 31.48
CA SER A 438 -15.17 -1.46 32.63
C SER A 438 -14.18 -2.59 32.98
N HIS A 439 -13.08 -2.68 32.24
CA HIS A 439 -12.00 -3.64 32.47
C HIS A 439 -10.61 -2.99 32.40
N ARG A 440 -9.66 -3.49 33.21
CA ARG A 440 -8.28 -2.94 33.28
C ARG A 440 -7.56 -2.90 31.92
N HIS A 441 -7.87 -3.85 31.05
CA HIS A 441 -7.29 -3.97 29.71
C HIS A 441 -8.22 -3.45 28.60
N VAL A 442 -9.10 -2.51 28.91
CA VAL A 442 -9.91 -1.78 27.93
C VAL A 442 -9.65 -0.29 28.12
N VAL A 443 -9.53 0.45 27.03
CA VAL A 443 -9.34 1.91 27.10
C VAL A 443 -10.55 2.60 27.75
N GLU A 444 -10.30 3.64 28.52
CA GLU A 444 -11.36 4.44 29.16
C GLU A 444 -11.65 5.69 28.32
N VAL A 445 -12.91 5.90 27.93
CA VAL A 445 -13.35 7.17 27.31
C VAL A 445 -13.59 8.22 28.38
N ILE A 446 -12.89 9.34 28.28
CA ILE A 446 -12.90 10.45 29.24
C ILE A 446 -13.80 11.58 28.80
N ASP A 447 -13.83 11.84 27.50
CA ASP A 447 -14.63 12.92 26.94
C ASP A 447 -15.04 12.61 25.51
N GLU A 448 -16.14 13.20 25.07
CA GLU A 448 -16.57 13.22 23.69
C GLU A 448 -17.18 14.58 23.34
N TYR A 449 -16.84 15.09 22.16
CA TYR A 449 -17.38 16.36 21.68
C TYR A 449 -17.29 16.43 20.17
N GLN A 450 -17.93 17.43 19.58
CA GLN A 450 -17.86 17.66 18.13
C GLN A 450 -17.77 19.15 17.83
N ASP A 451 -17.19 19.47 16.69
CA ASP A 451 -17.26 20.80 16.10
C ASP A 451 -18.04 20.77 14.77
N ARG A 452 -17.77 21.72 13.85
CA ARG A 452 -18.47 21.78 12.56
C ARG A 452 -18.04 20.68 11.59
N GLU A 453 -16.86 20.11 11.76
CA GLU A 453 -16.23 19.21 10.79
C GLU A 453 -15.90 17.83 11.37
N TRP A 454 -15.70 17.73 12.69
CA TRP A 454 -15.15 16.54 13.33
C TRP A 454 -15.92 16.12 14.59
N TYR A 455 -15.97 14.81 14.81
CA TYR A 455 -16.32 14.18 16.08
C TYR A 455 -15.04 13.73 16.79
N TYR A 456 -14.96 13.97 18.09
CA TYR A 456 -13.79 13.73 18.92
C TYR A 456 -14.11 12.75 20.04
N ILE A 457 -13.25 11.75 20.22
CA ILE A 457 -13.29 10.82 21.36
C ILE A 457 -11.96 10.93 22.09
N VAL A 458 -11.99 11.26 23.38
CA VAL A 458 -10.80 11.40 24.23
C VAL A 458 -10.70 10.18 25.13
N MET A 459 -9.55 9.51 25.12
CA MET A 459 -9.31 8.23 25.80
C MET A 459 -8.05 8.28 26.67
N LYS A 460 -8.02 7.46 27.71
CA LYS A 460 -6.84 7.22 28.55
C LYS A 460 -6.67 5.72 28.87
N PRO A 461 -5.45 5.27 29.22
CA PRO A 461 -4.19 6.02 29.17
C PRO A 461 -3.70 6.26 27.73
N LEU A 462 -2.77 7.20 27.57
CA LEU A 462 -2.02 7.35 26.31
C LEU A 462 -1.05 6.17 26.19
N ALA A 463 -1.25 5.34 25.17
CA ALA A 463 -0.41 4.17 24.94
C ALA A 463 0.99 4.50 24.41
N ASP A 464 1.97 3.64 24.73
CA ASP A 464 3.36 3.80 24.30
C ASP A 464 3.52 3.41 22.82
N ARG A 465 2.74 2.40 22.37
CA ARG A 465 2.68 1.88 20.99
C ARG A 465 1.53 0.87 20.84
N ASN A 466 1.30 0.34 19.64
CA ASN A 466 0.43 -0.83 19.42
C ASN A 466 1.21 -2.16 19.40
N LEU A 467 0.50 -3.28 19.50
CA LEU A 467 1.09 -4.62 19.52
C LEU A 467 1.79 -4.95 18.21
N GLU A 468 1.29 -4.51 17.05
CA GLU A 468 1.98 -4.70 15.76
C GLU A 468 3.42 -4.14 15.80
N SER A 469 3.57 -2.91 16.30
CA SER A 469 4.88 -2.25 16.43
C SER A 469 5.78 -2.98 17.42
N PHE A 470 5.21 -3.47 18.52
CA PHE A 470 5.92 -4.27 19.51
C PHE A 470 6.42 -5.62 18.95
N LEU A 471 5.57 -6.33 18.20
CA LEU A 471 5.93 -7.59 17.55
C LEU A 471 7.04 -7.40 16.52
N ARG A 472 6.98 -6.32 15.73
CA ARG A 472 8.03 -5.96 14.75
C ARG A 472 9.37 -5.68 15.43
N GLU A 473 9.37 -4.94 16.53
CA GLU A 473 10.59 -4.70 17.32
C GLU A 473 11.15 -6.03 17.84
N CYS A 474 10.30 -6.86 18.45
CA CYS A 474 10.69 -8.16 19.00
C CYS A 474 11.40 -9.02 17.93
N MET A 475 10.82 -9.10 16.73
CA MET A 475 11.38 -9.84 15.58
C MET A 475 12.67 -9.24 15.01
N GLY A 476 12.92 -7.95 15.22
CA GLY A 476 14.08 -7.23 14.71
C GLY A 476 15.33 -7.31 15.59
N ILE A 477 15.22 -7.83 16.83
CA ILE A 477 16.34 -7.90 17.76
C ILE A 477 17.41 -8.88 17.23
N ARG A 478 18.64 -8.40 17.06
CA ARG A 478 19.80 -9.23 16.73
C ARG A 478 20.47 -9.73 18.01
N MET A 479 20.63 -11.05 18.14
CA MET A 479 21.21 -11.69 19.32
C MET A 479 22.74 -11.58 19.36
N THR A 480 23.25 -10.37 19.63
CA THR A 480 24.69 -10.08 19.57
C THR A 480 25.37 -10.01 20.93
N ASN A 481 24.62 -9.77 22.02
CA ASN A 481 25.18 -9.60 23.37
C ASN A 481 24.15 -9.87 24.48
N SER A 482 24.60 -9.94 25.74
CA SER A 482 23.73 -10.19 26.90
C SER A 482 22.59 -9.17 27.04
N THR A 483 22.80 -7.90 26.68
CA THR A 483 21.76 -6.87 26.70
C THR A 483 20.62 -7.18 25.74
N SER A 484 20.93 -7.57 24.50
CA SER A 484 19.93 -7.99 23.50
C SER A 484 19.16 -9.26 23.93
N TRP A 485 19.84 -10.18 24.62
CA TRP A 485 19.19 -11.37 25.19
C TRP A 485 18.24 -11.03 26.33
N ASN A 486 18.64 -10.13 27.24
CA ASN A 486 17.79 -9.69 28.35
C ASN A 486 16.56 -8.92 27.85
N GLN A 487 16.75 -8.02 26.89
CA GLN A 487 15.64 -7.28 26.26
C GLN A 487 14.64 -8.23 25.60
N PHE A 488 15.12 -9.19 24.80
CA PHE A 488 14.26 -10.18 24.17
C PHE A 488 13.56 -11.08 25.20
N GLY A 489 14.27 -11.51 26.25
CA GLY A 489 13.70 -12.28 27.34
C GLY A 489 12.57 -11.54 28.07
N GLU A 490 12.73 -10.24 28.32
CA GLU A 490 11.67 -9.40 28.90
C GLU A 490 10.46 -9.26 27.98
N MET A 491 10.68 -8.91 26.71
CA MET A 491 9.60 -8.79 25.73
C MET A 491 8.84 -10.10 25.57
N ARG A 492 9.55 -11.24 25.57
CA ARG A 492 8.96 -12.56 25.47
C ARG A 492 8.10 -12.93 26.68
N ARG A 493 8.54 -12.58 27.89
CA ARG A 493 7.73 -12.75 29.11
C ARG A 493 6.44 -11.92 29.02
N ASN A 494 6.54 -10.68 28.56
CA ASN A 494 5.38 -9.81 28.36
C ASN A 494 4.38 -10.43 27.36
N LEU A 495 4.85 -10.96 26.23
CA LEU A 495 3.97 -11.62 25.25
C LEU A 495 3.16 -12.76 25.87
N PHE A 496 3.79 -13.66 26.62
CA PHE A 496 3.09 -14.78 27.26
C PHE A 496 2.12 -14.33 28.35
N GLN A 497 2.50 -13.34 29.14
CA GLN A 497 1.61 -12.74 30.15
C GLN A 497 0.39 -12.07 29.49
N TRP A 498 0.60 -11.33 28.41
CA TRP A 498 -0.45 -10.61 27.69
C TRP A 498 -1.44 -11.55 27.01
N MET A 499 -1.01 -12.73 26.54
CA MET A 499 -1.95 -13.76 26.04
C MET A 499 -2.99 -14.14 27.10
N GLY A 500 -2.58 -14.40 28.34
CA GLY A 500 -3.52 -14.67 29.43
C GLY A 500 -4.40 -13.46 29.75
N CYS A 501 -3.83 -12.26 29.77
CA CYS A 501 -4.59 -11.02 29.99
C CYS A 501 -5.65 -10.79 28.92
N LEU A 502 -5.34 -11.04 27.64
CA LEU A 502 -6.30 -10.95 26.53
C LEU A 502 -7.42 -11.99 26.67
N ALA A 503 -7.09 -13.23 27.04
CA ALA A 503 -8.10 -14.26 27.26
C ALA A 503 -9.13 -13.85 28.33
N VAL A 504 -8.65 -13.33 29.47
CA VAL A 504 -9.51 -12.83 30.55
C VAL A 504 -10.33 -11.61 30.09
N THR A 505 -9.72 -10.71 29.32
CA THR A 505 -10.39 -9.51 28.78
C THR A 505 -11.53 -9.89 27.84
N ILE A 506 -11.29 -10.81 26.90
CA ILE A 506 -12.34 -11.29 25.98
C ILE A 506 -13.44 -12.02 26.73
N LYS A 507 -13.12 -12.81 27.76
CA LYS A 507 -14.13 -13.42 28.64
C LYS A 507 -15.01 -12.36 29.29
N TYR A 508 -14.40 -11.34 29.90
CA TYR A 508 -15.15 -10.26 30.53
C TYR A 508 -16.11 -9.58 29.54
N LEU A 509 -15.64 -9.25 28.33
CA LEU A 509 -16.49 -8.65 27.30
C LEU A 509 -17.66 -9.58 26.95
N HIS A 510 -17.37 -10.87 26.71
CA HIS A 510 -18.38 -11.85 26.31
C HIS A 510 -19.43 -12.09 27.40
N ASP A 511 -19.03 -12.15 28.67
CA ASP A 511 -19.93 -12.30 29.83
C ASP A 511 -20.87 -11.09 29.96
N ASN A 512 -20.40 -9.89 29.59
CA ASN A 512 -21.19 -8.66 29.56
C ASN A 512 -21.92 -8.43 28.23
N ASN A 513 -22.03 -9.47 27.38
CA ASN A 513 -22.66 -9.40 26.05
C ASN A 513 -22.01 -8.44 25.04
N ILE A 514 -20.77 -8.01 25.31
CA ILE A 514 -19.98 -7.16 24.42
C ILE A 514 -19.17 -8.07 23.48
N ARG A 515 -19.11 -7.69 22.20
CA ARG A 515 -18.32 -8.37 21.16
C ARG A 515 -17.40 -7.34 20.54
N HIS A 516 -16.12 -7.68 20.33
CA HIS A 516 -15.16 -6.70 19.84
C HIS A 516 -15.20 -6.53 18.32
N ARG A 517 -15.26 -7.63 17.57
CA ARG A 517 -15.41 -7.72 16.09
C ARG A 517 -14.26 -7.17 15.23
N ASP A 518 -13.30 -6.48 15.82
CA ASP A 518 -12.10 -5.99 15.11
C ASP A 518 -10.81 -6.26 15.91
N ILE A 519 -10.65 -7.47 16.44
CA ILE A 519 -9.44 -7.85 17.19
C ILE A 519 -8.28 -8.07 16.20
N LYS A 520 -7.24 -7.25 16.34
CA LYS A 520 -6.00 -7.31 15.55
C LYS A 520 -4.86 -6.62 16.30
N PRO A 521 -3.58 -6.84 15.94
CA PRO A 521 -2.45 -6.26 16.65
C PRO A 521 -2.43 -4.71 16.67
N GLN A 522 -3.06 -4.05 15.70
CA GLN A 522 -3.15 -2.59 15.67
C GLN A 522 -4.15 -2.04 16.71
N ASN A 523 -5.16 -2.83 17.08
CA ASN A 523 -6.21 -2.46 18.05
C ASN A 523 -5.90 -2.96 19.48
N ILE A 524 -4.70 -3.50 19.70
CA ILE A 524 -4.18 -3.86 21.03
C ILE A 524 -3.02 -2.92 21.33
N LEU A 525 -3.23 -2.01 22.26
CA LEU A 525 -2.25 -1.02 22.68
C LEU A 525 -1.35 -1.57 23.78
N VAL A 526 -0.10 -1.13 23.83
CA VAL A 526 0.88 -1.45 24.86
C VAL A 526 1.15 -0.18 25.68
N HIS A 527 1.04 -0.28 27.00
CA HIS A 527 1.29 0.84 27.91
C HIS A 527 1.82 0.36 29.26
N GLY A 528 3.00 0.84 29.66
CA GLY A 528 3.53 0.61 31.01
C GLY A 528 3.64 -0.87 31.37
N GLY A 529 4.10 -1.70 30.42
CA GLY A 529 4.22 -3.15 30.57
C GLY A 529 2.90 -3.94 30.50
N ASN A 530 1.78 -3.26 30.27
CA ASN A 530 0.45 -3.86 30.11
C ASN A 530 -0.10 -3.66 28.70
N ILE A 531 -1.25 -4.28 28.43
CA ILE A 531 -2.00 -4.12 27.18
C ILE A 531 -3.38 -3.52 27.41
N LEU A 532 -3.94 -2.88 26.39
CA LEU A 532 -5.28 -2.30 26.38
C LEU A 532 -5.95 -2.57 25.03
N LEU A 533 -7.19 -3.03 25.05
CA LEU A 533 -8.01 -3.20 23.86
C LEU A 533 -8.72 -1.87 23.53
N THR A 534 -8.68 -1.48 22.26
CA THR A 534 -9.29 -0.25 21.73
C THR A 534 -10.06 -0.55 20.45
N ASP A 535 -10.83 0.42 19.95
CA ASP A 535 -11.52 0.37 18.66
C ASP A 535 -12.52 -0.80 18.54
N PHE A 536 -13.56 -0.74 19.39
CA PHE A 536 -14.67 -1.70 19.37
C PHE A 536 -15.46 -1.52 18.08
N GLY A 537 -15.53 -2.58 17.26
CA GLY A 537 -16.04 -2.50 15.90
C GLY A 537 -17.51 -2.10 15.83
N THR A 538 -17.78 -0.90 15.31
CA THR A 538 -19.10 -0.49 14.79
C THR A 538 -19.05 -0.30 13.27
N SER A 539 -20.07 -0.81 12.58
CA SER A 539 -20.23 -0.83 11.12
C SER A 539 -20.30 0.58 10.52
N PHE A 540 -19.28 1.00 9.77
CA PHE A 540 -19.37 2.19 8.92
C PHE A 540 -20.12 1.84 7.63
N THR A 541 -21.38 2.30 7.53
CA THR A 541 -22.19 2.18 6.31
C THR A 541 -22.01 3.43 5.44
N PHE A 542 -21.31 3.29 4.32
CA PHE A 542 -21.60 4.11 3.14
C PHE A 542 -22.92 3.59 2.52
N ASP A 543 -23.70 4.49 1.92
CA ASP A 543 -25.13 4.37 1.60
C ASP A 543 -25.67 2.96 1.22
N GLY A 544 -26.82 2.56 1.76
CA GLY A 544 -28.10 2.74 1.04
C GLY A 544 -28.81 1.44 0.61
N SER A 545 -28.23 0.25 0.79
CA SER A 545 -28.98 -1.02 0.71
C SER A 545 -28.54 -1.99 1.80
N THR A 546 -29.51 -2.66 2.42
CA THR A 546 -29.39 -3.38 3.68
C THR A 546 -28.45 -4.58 3.60
N VAL A 547 -27.17 -4.36 3.91
CA VAL A 547 -26.20 -5.40 4.29
C VAL A 547 -25.41 -4.86 5.48
N LEU A 548 -25.43 -5.58 6.60
CA LEU A 548 -24.49 -5.36 7.71
C LEU A 548 -23.10 -5.70 7.17
N THR A 549 -22.35 -4.69 6.74
CA THR A 549 -20.99 -4.83 6.23
C THR A 549 -19.96 -4.56 7.33
N TYR A 550 -19.00 -5.46 7.39
CA TYR A 550 -17.82 -5.42 8.24
C TYR A 550 -16.97 -4.18 7.93
N THR A 551 -16.18 -3.74 8.90
CA THR A 551 -15.10 -2.77 8.66
C THR A 551 -14.02 -3.43 7.78
N SER A 552 -14.19 -3.40 6.47
CA SER A 552 -13.13 -3.77 5.51
C SER A 552 -12.06 -2.68 5.47
N THR A 553 -11.38 -2.50 6.59
CA THR A 553 -10.12 -1.75 6.66
C THR A 553 -9.00 -2.61 6.10
N ARG A 554 -8.09 -2.03 5.30
CA ARG A 554 -6.88 -2.69 4.77
C ARG A 554 -6.22 -3.60 5.80
N GLY A 555 -5.97 -4.86 5.45
CA GLY A 555 -5.33 -5.85 6.32
C GLY A 555 -6.26 -6.49 7.38
N THR A 556 -7.46 -5.97 7.62
CA THR A 556 -8.41 -6.55 8.61
C THR A 556 -8.96 -7.91 8.15
N GLU A 557 -9.08 -8.10 6.83
CA GLU A 557 -9.54 -9.36 6.21
C GLU A 557 -8.71 -10.58 6.60
N ILE A 558 -7.44 -10.39 6.98
CA ILE A 558 -6.61 -11.52 7.38
C ILE A 558 -7.06 -12.10 8.72
N TYR A 559 -7.46 -11.26 9.68
CA TYR A 559 -7.90 -11.69 11.02
C TYR A 559 -9.37 -12.14 11.08
N GLN A 560 -10.10 -12.07 9.96
CA GLN A 560 -11.50 -12.44 9.91
C GLN A 560 -11.68 -13.96 9.86
N PRO A 561 -12.61 -14.53 10.66
CA PRO A 561 -12.93 -15.94 10.57
C PRO A 561 -13.66 -16.30 9.26
N PRO A 562 -13.67 -17.58 8.86
CA PRO A 562 -14.34 -18.03 7.64
C PRO A 562 -15.84 -17.67 7.57
N GLU A 563 -16.53 -17.63 8.72
CA GLU A 563 -17.94 -17.25 8.80
C GLU A 563 -18.19 -15.74 8.86
N ALA A 564 -17.17 -14.90 8.71
CA ALA A 564 -17.29 -13.44 8.72
C ALA A 564 -18.06 -12.84 7.53
N ASN A 565 -18.79 -13.62 6.74
CA ASN A 565 -19.81 -13.10 5.81
C ASN A 565 -21.23 -13.55 6.22
N ASP A 566 -21.35 -14.37 7.26
CA ASP A 566 -22.60 -14.86 7.82
C ASP A 566 -22.93 -14.10 9.11
N ASN A 567 -23.80 -13.10 8.99
CA ASN A 567 -24.25 -12.24 10.09
C ASN A 567 -25.02 -12.98 11.20
N THR A 568 -25.43 -14.24 10.99
CA THR A 568 -26.13 -15.04 12.00
C THR A 568 -25.17 -15.82 12.91
N ARG A 569 -23.99 -16.17 12.39
CA ARG A 569 -22.99 -17.00 13.08
C ARG A 569 -21.81 -16.21 13.62
N TYR A 570 -21.57 -15.01 13.08
CA TYR A 570 -20.48 -14.15 13.53
C TYR A 570 -20.80 -13.48 14.88
N GLY A 571 -19.94 -13.70 15.87
CA GLY A 571 -20.14 -13.19 17.22
C GLY A 571 -18.99 -13.51 18.16
N ARG A 572 -19.28 -14.02 19.36
CA ARG A 572 -18.27 -14.37 20.37
C ARG A 572 -17.20 -15.32 19.83
N ARG A 573 -17.58 -16.33 19.03
CA ARG A 573 -16.66 -17.28 18.41
C ARG A 573 -15.77 -16.64 17.33
N GLY A 574 -16.20 -15.55 16.73
CA GLY A 574 -15.40 -14.77 15.77
C GLY A 574 -14.28 -14.01 16.48
N ASP A 575 -14.57 -13.39 17.62
CA ASP A 575 -13.54 -12.75 18.46
C ASP A 575 -12.46 -13.77 18.89
N ILE A 576 -12.86 -15.01 19.22
CA ILE A 576 -11.91 -16.08 19.57
C ILE A 576 -10.99 -16.43 18.39
N PHE A 577 -11.51 -16.50 17.17
CA PHE A 577 -10.70 -16.77 15.98
C PHE A 577 -9.70 -15.63 15.71
N SER A 578 -10.18 -14.38 15.73
CA SER A 578 -9.33 -13.21 15.50
C SER A 578 -8.23 -13.10 16.57
N LEU A 579 -8.56 -13.38 17.84
CA LEU A 579 -7.57 -13.47 18.91
C LEU A 579 -6.59 -14.63 18.69
N GLY A 580 -7.03 -15.75 18.11
CA GLY A 580 -6.18 -16.90 17.77
C GLY A 580 -5.11 -16.53 16.75
N CYS A 581 -5.48 -15.72 15.75
CA CYS A 581 -4.53 -15.15 14.79
C CYS A 581 -3.49 -14.25 15.49
N VAL A 582 -3.92 -13.40 16.43
CA VAL A 582 -3.00 -12.57 17.23
C VAL A 582 -2.07 -13.43 18.08
N PHE A 583 -2.58 -14.45 18.76
CA PHE A 583 -1.76 -15.36 19.57
C PHE A 583 -0.71 -16.08 18.73
N PHE A 584 -1.05 -16.44 17.49
CA PHE A 584 -0.09 -17.03 16.56
C PHE A 584 1.05 -16.06 16.25
N GLU A 585 0.77 -14.82 15.89
CA GLU A 585 1.82 -13.81 15.62
C GLU A 585 2.67 -13.50 16.86
N MET A 586 2.06 -13.46 18.03
CA MET A 586 2.79 -13.31 19.30
C MET A 586 3.72 -14.52 19.56
N ALA A 587 3.28 -15.74 19.25
CA ALA A 587 4.10 -16.95 19.36
C ALA A 587 5.28 -16.93 18.38
N GLU A 588 5.04 -16.47 17.15
CA GLU A 588 6.07 -16.30 16.13
C GLU A 588 7.12 -15.28 16.57
N ALA A 589 6.69 -14.09 17.01
CA ALA A 589 7.59 -13.04 17.46
C ALA A 589 8.43 -13.47 18.67
N ALA A 590 7.83 -14.23 19.59
CA ALA A 590 8.51 -14.83 20.74
C ALA A 590 9.58 -15.88 20.35
N SER A 591 9.70 -16.24 19.07
CA SER A 591 10.56 -17.32 18.58
C SER A 591 11.47 -16.93 17.40
N ARG A 592 11.09 -15.93 16.59
CA ARG A 592 11.75 -15.57 15.32
C ARG A 592 13.20 -15.08 15.43
N PRO A 593 13.60 -14.28 16.44
CA PRO A 593 15.02 -13.89 16.59
C PRO A 593 16.00 -15.07 16.76
N LEU A 594 15.48 -16.28 16.96
CA LEU A 594 16.25 -17.52 17.10
C LEU A 594 16.42 -18.29 15.78
N LEU A 595 15.69 -17.90 14.73
CA LEU A 595 15.67 -18.54 13.41
C LEU A 595 16.78 -17.97 12.50
N LYS A 596 17.55 -18.86 11.85
CA LYS A 596 18.57 -18.45 10.85
C LYS A 596 17.96 -18.10 9.48
N ALA A 597 16.71 -18.46 9.24
CA ALA A 597 15.98 -18.18 8.00
C ALA A 597 14.67 -17.45 8.32
N PRO A 598 14.22 -16.52 7.47
CA PRO A 598 12.91 -15.91 7.63
C PRO A 598 11.84 -17.00 7.49
N LEU A 599 10.92 -17.07 8.47
CA LEU A 599 9.69 -17.84 8.29
C LEU A 599 8.94 -17.26 7.08
N PRO A 600 8.32 -18.11 6.24
CA PRO A 600 7.51 -17.63 5.14
C PRO A 600 6.42 -16.69 5.68
N GLN A 601 6.37 -15.46 5.16
CA GLN A 601 5.32 -14.51 5.52
C GLN A 601 3.95 -15.13 5.23
N VAL A 602 3.03 -15.05 6.19
CA VAL A 602 1.63 -15.40 5.95
C VAL A 602 1.01 -14.29 5.11
N THR A 603 1.10 -14.42 3.78
CA THR A 603 0.71 -13.39 2.80
C THR A 603 -0.74 -13.50 2.31
N GLY A 604 -1.60 -14.27 2.99
CA GLY A 604 -3.00 -14.48 2.64
C GLY A 604 -3.95 -14.21 3.80
N THR A 605 -5.24 -14.06 3.52
CA THR A 605 -6.24 -14.04 4.60
C THR A 605 -6.21 -15.38 5.32
N TYR A 606 -6.19 -15.41 6.66
CA TYR A 606 -6.24 -16.66 7.41
C TYR A 606 -7.52 -17.47 7.06
N ALA A 607 -8.54 -16.81 6.51
CA ALA A 607 -9.75 -17.40 5.93
C ALA A 607 -9.60 -18.01 4.51
N SER A 608 -8.65 -17.56 3.68
CA SER A 608 -8.45 -18.05 2.30
C SER A 608 -7.55 -19.28 2.17
N CYS A 609 -6.96 -19.75 3.28
CA CYS A 609 -6.30 -21.05 3.29
C CYS A 609 -7.36 -22.13 3.01
N ALA A 610 -7.31 -22.71 1.81
CA ALA A 610 -8.15 -23.82 1.42
C ALA A 610 -7.90 -24.98 2.40
N SER A 611 -8.84 -25.11 3.34
CA SER A 611 -8.84 -25.99 4.51
C SER A 611 -7.89 -25.54 5.63
N VAL A 612 -8.46 -25.41 6.83
CA VAL A 612 -7.71 -25.37 8.09
C VAL A 612 -6.79 -26.59 8.25
N ALA A 613 -6.95 -27.64 7.44
CA ALA A 613 -5.95 -28.70 7.34
C ALA A 613 -4.60 -28.19 6.82
N GLU A 614 -4.55 -27.33 5.79
CA GLU A 614 -3.28 -26.75 5.31
C GLU A 614 -2.64 -25.82 6.36
N PHE A 615 -3.46 -25.08 7.12
CA PHE A 615 -3.00 -24.27 8.25
C PHE A 615 -2.46 -25.15 9.40
N ARG A 616 -3.18 -26.23 9.75
CA ARG A 616 -2.77 -27.23 10.76
C ARG A 616 -1.49 -27.96 10.34
N ASP A 617 -1.33 -28.25 9.05
CA ASP A 617 -0.13 -28.92 8.48
C ASP A 617 1.08 -27.99 8.50
N ARG A 618 0.90 -26.70 8.19
CA ARG A 618 1.94 -25.66 8.36
C ARG A 618 2.32 -25.47 9.83
N LEU A 619 1.34 -25.50 10.73
CA LEU A 619 1.55 -25.39 12.18
C LEU A 619 2.30 -26.62 12.74
N SER A 620 1.97 -27.81 12.25
CA SER A 620 2.62 -29.07 12.63
C SER A 620 4.04 -29.15 12.08
N SER A 621 4.25 -28.69 10.84
CA SER A 621 5.55 -28.64 10.17
C SER A 621 6.49 -27.59 10.79
N SER A 622 5.94 -26.47 11.29
CA SER A 622 6.70 -25.45 12.03
C SER A 622 6.98 -25.82 13.49
N GLY A 623 6.12 -26.64 14.10
CA GLY A 623 6.22 -27.05 15.51
C GLY A 623 7.49 -27.83 15.83
N GLU A 624 7.95 -28.73 14.95
CA GLU A 624 9.20 -29.49 15.16
C GLU A 624 10.45 -28.61 15.05
N GLU A 625 10.49 -27.71 14.07
CA GLU A 625 11.60 -26.78 13.86
C GLU A 625 11.71 -25.78 15.03
N HIS A 626 10.57 -25.25 15.48
CA HIS A 626 10.48 -24.40 16.66
C HIS A 626 10.92 -25.12 17.95
N LEU A 627 10.51 -26.37 18.16
CA LEU A 627 10.92 -27.16 19.32
C LEU A 627 12.44 -27.41 19.31
N LEU A 628 13.03 -27.55 18.12
CA LEU A 628 14.48 -27.69 17.93
C LEU A 628 15.25 -26.40 18.29
N LEU A 629 14.68 -25.24 17.96
CA LEU A 629 15.29 -23.93 18.22
C LEU A 629 15.20 -23.53 19.69
N MET A 630 14.11 -23.92 20.36
CA MET A 630 13.94 -23.76 21.80
C MET A 630 15.02 -24.48 22.61
N LYS A 631 15.50 -25.64 22.15
CA LYS A 631 16.66 -26.34 22.76
C LYS A 631 17.98 -25.58 22.62
N ARG A 632 18.06 -24.58 21.73
CA ARG A 632 19.26 -23.75 21.52
C ARG A 632 19.29 -22.50 22.40
N LEU A 633 18.22 -22.19 23.12
CA LEU A 633 18.20 -21.08 24.09
C LEU A 633 19.12 -21.38 25.29
N PRO A 634 19.68 -20.36 25.95
CA PRO A 634 20.20 -20.51 27.31
C PRO A 634 19.11 -21.07 28.23
N GLU A 635 19.50 -21.87 29.23
CA GLU A 635 18.58 -22.65 30.07
C GLU A 635 17.57 -21.76 30.80
N GLU A 636 18.01 -20.59 31.26
CA GLU A 636 17.22 -19.56 31.94
C GLU A 636 16.10 -18.95 31.09
N PHE A 637 16.13 -19.12 29.76
CA PHE A 637 15.10 -18.65 28.84
C PHE A 637 14.26 -19.79 28.24
N ARG A 638 14.46 -21.05 28.67
CA ARG A 638 13.66 -22.18 28.17
C ARG A 638 12.37 -22.33 28.98
N PHE A 639 11.22 -22.24 28.31
CA PHE A 639 9.92 -22.60 28.89
C PHE A 639 9.50 -23.98 28.34
N ASN A 640 9.88 -25.04 29.05
CA ASN A 640 9.59 -26.41 28.63
C ASN A 640 8.08 -26.64 28.52
N ASN A 641 7.63 -27.29 27.43
CA ASN A 641 6.22 -27.61 27.14
C ASN A 641 5.26 -26.43 26.88
N LEU A 642 5.71 -25.18 27.03
CA LEU A 642 4.90 -23.98 26.78
C LEU A 642 4.43 -23.86 25.33
N LEU A 643 5.34 -24.06 24.37
CA LEU A 643 5.03 -23.88 22.96
C LEU A 643 4.08 -24.95 22.42
N PRO A 644 4.25 -26.26 22.69
CA PRO A 644 3.24 -27.26 22.38
C PRO A 644 1.86 -26.94 22.96
N ALA A 645 1.80 -26.44 24.20
CA ALA A 645 0.54 -26.03 24.82
C ALA A 645 -0.08 -24.83 24.09
N LEU A 646 0.73 -23.82 23.74
CA LEU A 646 0.28 -22.64 22.98
C LEU A 646 -0.24 -23.00 21.58
N LEU A 647 0.47 -23.87 20.85
CA LEU A 647 0.03 -24.34 19.54
C LEU A 647 -1.29 -25.10 19.61
N SER A 648 -1.49 -25.90 20.67
CA SER A 648 -2.77 -26.58 20.93
C SER A 648 -3.91 -25.59 21.18
N ILE A 649 -3.65 -24.52 21.97
CA ILE A 649 -4.61 -23.44 22.22
C ILE A 649 -4.98 -22.72 20.92
N VAL A 650 -3.98 -22.25 20.17
CA VAL A 650 -4.19 -21.52 18.89
C VAL A 650 -4.97 -22.37 17.90
N THR A 651 -4.65 -23.66 17.78
CA THR A 651 -5.36 -24.58 16.87
C THR A 651 -6.84 -24.69 17.19
N GLN A 652 -7.21 -24.69 18.48
CA GLN A 652 -8.62 -24.71 18.89
C GLN A 652 -9.31 -23.36 18.67
N MET A 653 -8.60 -22.25 18.86
CA MET A 653 -9.16 -20.92 18.63
C MET A 653 -9.47 -20.69 17.15
N MET A 654 -8.64 -21.22 16.26
CA MET A 654 -8.72 -21.01 14.81
C MET A 654 -9.41 -22.16 14.05
N ASP A 655 -10.22 -22.99 14.72
CA ASP A 655 -11.02 -24.03 14.04
C ASP A 655 -11.98 -23.38 13.03
N PRO A 656 -12.14 -23.90 11.79
CA PRO A 656 -12.99 -23.26 10.80
C PRO A 656 -14.45 -23.34 11.19
N ASP A 657 -14.82 -24.35 11.98
CA ASP A 657 -16.15 -24.53 12.50
C ASP A 657 -16.29 -23.73 13.81
N PRO A 658 -17.09 -22.65 13.85
CA PRO A 658 -17.23 -21.82 15.04
C PRO A 658 -17.75 -22.59 16.26
N ASP A 659 -18.48 -23.70 16.04
CA ASP A 659 -19.02 -24.53 17.13
C ASP A 659 -17.95 -25.42 17.78
N LYS A 660 -16.85 -25.71 17.07
CA LYS A 660 -15.71 -26.48 17.58
C LYS A 660 -14.65 -25.62 18.27
N ARG A 661 -14.69 -24.30 18.08
CA ARG A 661 -13.77 -23.39 18.78
C ARG A 661 -13.97 -23.48 20.29
N CYS A 662 -12.94 -23.12 21.06
CA CYS A 662 -13.11 -22.90 22.49
C CYS A 662 -13.91 -21.61 22.75
N ASP A 663 -14.64 -21.55 23.86
CA ASP A 663 -15.28 -20.30 24.30
C ASP A 663 -14.28 -19.50 25.16
N ALA A 664 -14.60 -18.25 25.48
CA ALA A 664 -13.69 -17.41 26.25
C ALA A 664 -13.39 -17.94 27.67
N GLY A 665 -14.34 -18.64 28.31
CA GLY A 665 -14.13 -19.30 29.61
C GLY A 665 -13.16 -20.47 29.49
N SER A 666 -13.39 -21.34 28.51
CA SER A 666 -12.49 -22.44 28.17
C SER A 666 -11.08 -21.93 27.80
N LEU A 667 -10.99 -20.80 27.09
CA LEU A 667 -9.70 -20.18 26.73
C LEU A 667 -8.93 -19.70 27.96
N VAL A 668 -9.59 -19.05 28.92
CA VAL A 668 -8.96 -18.62 30.19
C VAL A 668 -8.37 -19.81 30.94
N LEU A 669 -9.13 -20.90 31.08
CA LEU A 669 -8.64 -22.10 31.77
C LEU A 669 -7.40 -22.70 31.08
N ARG A 670 -7.45 -22.83 29.75
CA ARG A 670 -6.32 -23.41 28.98
C ARG A 670 -5.07 -22.54 29.02
N THR A 671 -5.22 -21.21 28.92
CA THR A 671 -4.10 -20.29 29.07
C THR A 671 -3.54 -20.30 30.48
N ALA A 672 -4.37 -20.37 31.51
CA ALA A 672 -3.92 -20.51 32.91
C ALA A 672 -3.17 -21.83 33.13
N GLU A 673 -3.68 -22.96 32.64
CA GLU A 673 -2.98 -24.26 32.69
C GLU A 673 -1.61 -24.22 32.01
N ALA A 674 -1.53 -23.60 30.82
CA ALA A 674 -0.29 -23.51 30.06
C ALA A 674 0.73 -22.54 30.67
N PHE A 675 0.28 -21.45 31.30
CA PHE A 675 1.14 -20.33 31.68
C PHE A 675 1.46 -20.26 33.18
N SER A 676 0.62 -20.86 34.04
CA SER A 676 0.81 -20.85 35.51
C SER A 676 2.07 -21.59 35.95
N VAL A 677 2.39 -22.70 35.28
CA VAL A 677 3.61 -23.50 35.53
C VAL A 677 4.89 -22.67 35.30
N HIS A 678 4.80 -21.61 34.50
CA HIS A 678 5.90 -20.70 34.19
C HIS A 678 5.82 -19.35 34.94
N GLY A 679 4.85 -19.20 35.85
CA GLY A 679 4.68 -17.99 36.66
C GLY A 679 4.17 -16.77 35.89
N PHE A 680 3.61 -16.94 34.68
CA PHE A 680 3.16 -15.80 33.87
C PHE A 680 1.75 -15.34 34.21
N VAL A 681 0.83 -16.26 34.53
CA VAL A 681 -0.61 -15.96 34.69
C VAL A 681 -1.27 -16.95 35.67
N GLY A 682 -2.12 -16.45 36.57
CA GLY A 682 -3.06 -17.21 37.40
C GLY A 682 -4.46 -17.33 36.76
N THR A 683 -5.51 -17.60 37.55
CA THR A 683 -6.90 -17.60 37.05
C THR A 683 -7.53 -16.20 37.00
N GLY A 684 -6.93 -15.20 37.66
CA GLY A 684 -7.31 -13.80 37.61
C GLY A 684 -6.45 -12.95 36.67
N CYS A 685 -7.00 -11.80 36.25
CA CYS A 685 -6.31 -10.82 35.39
C CYS A 685 -5.05 -10.26 36.08
N CYS A 686 -3.88 -10.39 35.44
CA CYS A 686 -2.58 -9.96 35.98
C CYS A 686 -2.17 -10.61 37.32
N GLU A 687 -2.84 -11.67 37.78
CA GLU A 687 -2.38 -12.40 38.96
C GLU A 687 -1.14 -13.21 38.56
N LEU A 688 0.03 -12.83 39.09
CA LEU A 688 1.23 -13.66 38.98
C LEU A 688 1.08 -14.82 39.98
N VAL A 689 1.24 -16.05 39.50
CA VAL A 689 1.40 -17.20 40.41
C VAL A 689 2.79 -17.10 41.01
N THR A 690 2.89 -16.92 42.34
CA THR A 690 4.16 -17.05 43.04
C THR A 690 4.63 -18.50 42.96
N VAL A 691 5.48 -18.80 41.98
CA VAL A 691 6.17 -20.09 41.93
C VAL A 691 7.34 -19.99 42.91
N SER A 692 7.23 -20.64 44.07
CA SER A 692 8.38 -20.84 44.95
C SER A 692 9.50 -21.50 44.14
N PRO A 693 10.75 -21.02 44.21
CA PRO A 693 11.84 -21.64 43.47
C PRO A 693 11.95 -23.11 43.88
N PRO A 694 12.23 -24.03 42.93
CA PRO A 694 12.51 -25.41 43.30
C PRO A 694 13.70 -25.39 44.26
N HIS A 695 13.48 -25.93 45.45
CA HIS A 695 14.57 -26.21 46.38
C HIS A 695 15.61 -27.06 45.64
N THR A 696 16.86 -26.59 45.72
CA THR A 696 18.14 -27.18 45.28
C THR A 696 18.16 -28.67 44.99
#